data_AF-A0A8H7LRW2-F1
#
_entry.id   AF-A0A8H7LRW2-F1
#
_cell.length_a   1.000
_cell.length_b   1.000
_cell.length_c   1.000
_cell.angle_alpha   90.00
_cell.angle_beta   90.00
_cell.angle_gamma   90.00
#
_symmetry.space_group_name_H-M   'P 1'
#
loop_
_entity.id
_entity.type
_entity.pdbx_description
1 polymer ?
#
loop_
_entity_poly.entity_id
_entity_poly.type
_entity_poly.pdbx_seq_one_letter_code
_entity_poly.pdbx_strand_id
1 'polypeptide(L)'
;MPSQQVPNNKDGAVYTTSNGAPYPEPYEAQRVGPYGPLLLQDFHHIDLLAHFDRERIPERVVHAKGAGAHGYFEVTHDISNICRAAIFNKVGNRAPVTARFSTVGGESGSADTARDPRGFSIKVRTEEGNWDWVFNNTPVFFIRDPAKFPHFIHTQKRDPQTNLKDADMFWDYLSQNPESIHQVMILFGDRGIPDGYRHQHGYSGHTFKWYNENGDFHYVQVHCRKQGGFKFLTQEKGVELAGSNPDYGTQDLFEAIEKGEPQKWDVFIQTMTPEQAESFRYNILDLTKIWPHKDYPLQPIGTLVLDRNPENYFNEIEQVAFSPSHLVPGVEPSADPVLQSRLFSYPDTHRHRLGVNYQQIPVNAPLCPVANFQRAGFMNVSSQGARPNYQSSLAPLTYKKEGRISKRHEIFEGAAVLDLSELTELDFEQPRALWQKVMKDDAKERFVKNVAGHLGGAKSAEIKARQLSVFAAVDQDLSDRIAKAMGVPTVKPLQVKPASAALKFKAGCAHTPFCINNAQNVREKTLTEMPPLGPLGRAKDPFHVVLGYSDGHAAVSNGIRKVGVGYVIRAGKRTLSSSSVGIGPRANICDAEMLGILLAFMKAKQIAENQGYCNIRIYCDNQAAVKAIADLSRHPCQYASRIFAPAAKAFIEGHLERFIHITWTPGHNGVEGNETADRLANEGARVIPTPIFNRTITWAREQATLKTVCSWKKAWHEHSESRVNSKYYIPRPPALKLHPIFNTSNLGRDLECRLVQ
;
A
#
# COMPACT_ATOMS: atom_id res chain seq x y z
N MET A 1 -24.70 13.00 27.62
CA MET A 1 -24.52 11.54 27.66
C MET A 1 -25.87 10.95 28.06
N PRO A 2 -26.38 9.92 27.37
CA PRO A 2 -27.51 9.17 27.92
C PRO A 2 -27.18 8.77 29.36
N SER A 3 -28.17 8.83 30.23
CA SER A 3 -27.97 8.67 31.67
C SER A 3 -27.21 7.36 31.95
N GLN A 4 -26.10 7.45 32.69
CA GLN A 4 -25.44 6.28 33.30
C GLN A 4 -26.41 5.47 34.20
N GLN A 5 -27.59 6.03 34.49
CA GLN A 5 -28.68 5.39 35.21
C GLN A 5 -29.11 4.05 34.62
N VAL A 6 -29.13 3.86 33.29
CA VAL A 6 -29.57 2.59 32.69
C VAL A 6 -28.52 1.48 32.86
N PRO A 7 -27.23 1.70 32.51
CA PRO A 7 -26.17 0.74 32.85
C PRO A 7 -26.08 0.41 34.35
N ASN A 8 -26.37 1.40 35.22
CA ASN A 8 -26.23 1.25 36.67
C ASN A 8 -27.49 0.71 37.38
N ASN A 9 -28.64 0.66 36.70
CA ASN A 9 -29.91 0.22 37.28
C ASN A 9 -30.68 -0.63 36.25
N LYS A 10 -30.35 -1.92 36.18
CA LYS A 10 -30.80 -2.84 35.12
C LYS A 10 -32.30 -3.10 35.13
N ASP A 11 -32.97 -2.98 36.28
CA ASP A 11 -34.39 -3.29 36.45
C ASP A 11 -35.19 -2.04 36.85
N GLY A 12 -36.35 -1.82 36.23
CA GLY A 12 -37.25 -0.68 36.51
C GLY A 12 -36.99 0.58 35.67
N ALA A 13 -36.15 0.51 34.64
CA ALA A 13 -35.99 1.59 33.65
C ALA A 13 -37.28 1.75 32.82
N VAL A 14 -37.65 3.00 32.53
CA VAL A 14 -38.79 3.31 31.64
C VAL A 14 -38.38 3.08 30.19
N TYR A 15 -39.19 2.35 29.43
CA TYR A 15 -38.97 2.17 28.00
C TYR A 15 -39.13 3.50 27.26
N THR A 16 -38.19 3.81 26.37
CA THR A 16 -38.15 5.09 25.66
C THR A 16 -37.75 4.90 24.19
N THR A 17 -38.15 5.85 23.35
CA THR A 17 -37.60 6.02 21.99
C THR A 17 -36.15 6.55 22.05
N SER A 18 -35.43 6.57 20.92
CA SER A 18 -34.00 6.97 20.90
C SER A 18 -33.73 8.40 21.38
N ASN A 19 -34.73 9.29 21.31
CA ASN A 19 -34.66 10.66 21.85
C ASN A 19 -35.05 10.76 23.34
N GLY A 20 -35.33 9.64 24.01
CA GLY A 20 -35.63 9.56 25.44
C GLY A 20 -37.09 9.81 25.82
N ALA A 21 -38.02 9.89 24.86
CA ALA A 21 -39.44 10.02 25.17
C ALA A 21 -40.01 8.68 25.65
N PRO A 22 -40.75 8.63 26.78
CA PRO A 22 -41.43 7.41 27.22
C PRO A 22 -42.40 6.88 26.16
N TYR A 23 -42.42 5.57 25.97
CA TYR A 23 -43.36 4.89 25.07
C TYR A 23 -44.03 3.72 25.82
N PRO A 24 -45.35 3.54 25.70
CA PRO A 24 -46.10 2.68 26.61
C PRO A 24 -45.92 1.17 26.32
N GLU A 25 -45.80 0.77 25.06
CA GLU A 25 -45.69 -0.65 24.68
C GLU A 25 -44.68 -0.84 23.53
N PRO A 26 -43.56 -1.56 23.70
CA PRO A 26 -42.52 -1.70 22.67
C PRO A 26 -42.96 -2.39 21.38
N TYR A 27 -44.05 -3.16 21.39
CA TYR A 27 -44.49 -3.96 20.25
C TYR A 27 -45.65 -3.34 19.45
N GLU A 28 -46.21 -2.22 19.90
CA GLU A 28 -47.33 -1.58 19.19
C GLU A 28 -46.85 -0.68 18.05
N ALA A 29 -47.72 -0.49 17.06
CA ALA A 29 -47.53 0.47 15.98
C ALA A 29 -48.83 1.24 15.74
N GLN A 30 -48.72 2.54 15.50
CA GLN A 30 -49.86 3.42 15.29
C GLN A 30 -50.57 3.09 13.97
N ARG A 31 -51.88 2.91 14.04
CA ARG A 31 -52.72 2.49 12.91
C ARG A 31 -54.14 3.01 13.00
N VAL A 32 -54.86 3.00 11.86
CA VAL A 32 -56.28 3.42 11.81
C VAL A 32 -57.20 2.29 12.29
N GLY A 33 -57.52 2.28 13.58
CA GLY A 33 -58.33 1.21 14.19
C GLY A 33 -57.63 -0.16 14.20
N PRO A 34 -58.26 -1.22 14.73
CA PRO A 34 -57.59 -2.51 14.96
C PRO A 34 -57.11 -3.22 13.68
N TYR A 35 -57.65 -2.85 12.52
CA TYR A 35 -57.39 -3.53 11.24
C TYR A 35 -56.93 -2.60 10.10
N GLY A 36 -56.85 -1.28 10.32
CA GLY A 36 -56.45 -0.35 9.27
C GLY A 36 -54.93 -0.24 9.07
N PRO A 37 -54.48 0.61 8.14
CA PRO A 37 -53.07 0.79 7.80
C PRO A 37 -52.28 1.43 8.95
N LEU A 38 -50.96 1.17 8.96
CA LEU A 38 -50.02 1.90 9.80
C LEU A 38 -49.91 3.36 9.35
N LEU A 39 -49.59 4.26 10.28
CA LEU A 39 -49.41 5.68 10.01
C LEU A 39 -47.93 6.04 9.95
N LEU A 40 -47.51 6.76 8.91
CA LEU A 40 -46.13 7.25 8.74
C LEU A 40 -45.72 8.25 9.85
N GLN A 41 -46.65 8.78 10.62
CA GLN A 41 -46.35 9.69 11.73
C GLN A 41 -45.88 8.96 13.00
N ASP A 42 -45.92 7.62 13.02
CA ASP A 42 -45.42 6.82 14.13
C ASP A 42 -43.89 6.89 14.21
N PHE A 43 -43.41 7.84 15.01
CA PHE A 43 -41.98 8.02 15.24
C PHE A 43 -41.34 6.78 15.89
N HIS A 44 -42.01 6.12 16.84
CA HIS A 44 -41.45 4.96 17.55
C HIS A 44 -41.18 3.81 16.57
N HIS A 45 -42.18 3.47 15.75
CA HIS A 45 -42.04 2.39 14.77
C HIS A 45 -40.96 2.70 13.72
N ILE A 46 -40.90 3.95 13.25
CA ILE A 46 -39.87 4.40 12.29
C ILE A 46 -38.47 4.34 12.90
N ASP A 47 -38.30 4.85 14.12
CA ASP A 47 -37.02 4.90 14.83
C ASP A 47 -36.47 3.48 15.09
N LEU A 48 -37.35 2.55 15.51
CA LEU A 48 -37.01 1.14 15.73
C LEU A 48 -36.48 0.49 14.45
N LEU A 49 -37.22 0.58 13.34
CA LEU A 49 -36.81 0.00 12.06
C LEU A 49 -35.55 0.68 11.50
N ALA A 50 -35.46 2.00 11.61
CA ALA A 50 -34.32 2.76 11.11
C ALA A 50 -33.01 2.38 11.82
N HIS A 51 -33.05 2.11 13.13
CA HIS A 51 -31.89 1.62 13.87
C HIS A 51 -31.54 0.18 13.48
N PHE A 52 -32.53 -0.72 13.44
CA PHE A 52 -32.34 -2.13 13.05
C PHE A 52 -31.64 -2.26 11.69
N ASP A 53 -32.10 -1.50 10.69
CA ASP A 53 -31.53 -1.48 9.33
C ASP A 53 -30.06 -1.05 9.28
N ARG A 54 -29.54 -0.42 10.34
CA ARG A 54 -28.20 0.21 10.41
C ARG A 54 -27.30 -0.37 11.49
N GLU A 55 -27.67 -1.50 12.10
CA GLU A 55 -26.84 -2.16 13.10
C GLU A 55 -25.53 -2.73 12.54
N ARG A 56 -25.50 -3.11 11.26
CA ARG A 56 -24.32 -3.74 10.65
C ARG A 56 -23.36 -2.69 10.11
N ILE A 57 -22.09 -2.84 10.48
CA ILE A 57 -20.95 -2.11 9.89
C ILE A 57 -20.19 -3.06 8.96
N PRO A 58 -19.34 -2.53 8.05
CA PRO A 58 -18.44 -3.40 7.30
C PRO A 58 -17.63 -4.30 8.24
N GLU A 59 -17.54 -5.59 7.95
CA GLU A 59 -16.62 -6.45 8.68
C GLU A 59 -15.16 -6.09 8.35
N ARG A 60 -14.21 -6.61 9.13
CA ARG A 60 -12.79 -6.47 8.78
C ARG A 60 -12.51 -7.25 7.50
N VAL A 61 -11.76 -6.66 6.56
CA VAL A 61 -11.40 -7.30 5.27
C VAL A 61 -10.76 -8.68 5.48
N VAL A 62 -9.88 -8.76 6.47
CA VAL A 62 -9.26 -9.98 6.99
C VAL A 62 -9.46 -10.03 8.49
N HIS A 63 -9.39 -11.22 9.09
CA HIS A 63 -9.59 -11.39 10.53
C HIS A 63 -11.01 -11.01 11.01
N ALA A 64 -12.02 -11.22 10.17
CA ALA A 64 -13.41 -10.89 10.47
C ALA A 64 -13.96 -11.72 11.64
N LYS A 65 -13.83 -13.05 11.60
CA LYS A 65 -14.19 -13.94 12.72
C LYS A 65 -13.19 -13.81 13.86
N GLY A 66 -13.66 -13.56 15.07
CA GLY A 66 -12.79 -13.49 16.24
C GLY A 66 -13.52 -13.30 17.56
N ALA A 67 -12.76 -13.41 18.65
CA ALA A 67 -13.20 -13.24 20.02
C ALA A 67 -12.18 -12.42 20.80
N GLY A 68 -12.56 -11.82 21.92
CA GLY A 68 -11.66 -11.00 22.70
C GLY A 68 -12.04 -10.87 24.15
N ALA A 69 -11.11 -10.34 24.93
CA ALA A 69 -11.24 -10.16 26.36
C ALA A 69 -10.34 -9.03 26.83
N HIS A 70 -10.54 -8.59 28.07
CA HIS A 70 -9.80 -7.54 28.74
C HIS A 70 -8.91 -8.13 29.84
N GLY A 71 -7.91 -7.35 30.24
CA GLY A 71 -7.06 -7.67 31.38
C GLY A 71 -5.90 -6.67 31.48
N TYR A 72 -4.68 -7.16 31.67
CA TYR A 72 -3.50 -6.31 31.79
C TYR A 72 -2.21 -6.98 31.29
N PHE A 73 -1.23 -6.15 30.93
CA PHE A 73 0.17 -6.54 30.75
C PHE A 73 0.95 -6.08 31.98
N GLU A 74 1.76 -6.96 32.57
CA GLU A 74 2.59 -6.70 33.73
C GLU A 74 4.07 -6.88 33.39
N VAL A 75 4.89 -5.88 33.68
CA VAL A 75 6.34 -5.96 33.50
C VAL A 75 6.94 -6.82 34.60
N THR A 76 7.75 -7.82 34.24
CA THR A 76 8.37 -8.73 35.20
C THR A 76 9.89 -8.65 35.22
N HIS A 77 10.49 -8.02 34.22
CA HIS A 77 11.94 -7.89 34.08
C HIS A 77 12.30 -6.47 33.66
N ASP A 78 13.44 -6.00 34.17
CA ASP A 78 14.01 -4.72 33.76
C ASP A 78 14.67 -4.88 32.38
N ILE A 79 14.24 -4.05 31.43
CA ILE A 79 14.79 -3.98 30.07
C ILE A 79 15.12 -2.53 29.69
N SER A 80 15.40 -1.66 30.66
CA SER A 80 15.76 -0.25 30.45
C SER A 80 16.97 -0.06 29.53
N ASN A 81 17.85 -1.07 29.44
CA ASN A 81 18.97 -1.11 28.50
C ASN A 81 18.55 -1.31 27.03
N ILE A 82 17.33 -1.80 26.78
CA ILE A 82 16.78 -2.07 25.44
C ILE A 82 15.72 -1.05 25.03
N CYS A 83 14.82 -0.68 25.95
CA CYS A 83 13.65 0.14 25.63
C CYS A 83 13.36 1.16 26.73
N ARG A 84 13.15 2.43 26.33
CA ARG A 84 12.77 3.52 27.23
C ARG A 84 11.27 3.72 27.41
N ALA A 85 10.43 2.85 26.84
CA ALA A 85 8.98 3.04 26.94
C ALA A 85 8.55 3.06 28.40
N ALA A 86 7.75 4.06 28.80
CA ALA A 86 7.48 4.36 30.20
C ALA A 86 6.95 3.17 31.02
N ILE A 87 6.22 2.26 30.37
CA ILE A 87 5.73 1.03 31.00
C ILE A 87 6.86 0.19 31.61
N PHE A 88 8.06 0.17 31.01
CA PHE A 88 9.21 -0.61 31.45
C PHE A 88 10.10 0.08 32.49
N ASN A 89 9.78 1.31 32.92
CA ASN A 89 10.58 2.05 33.90
C ASN A 89 10.65 1.38 35.27
N LYS A 90 9.74 0.46 35.58
CA LYS A 90 9.72 -0.27 36.84
C LYS A 90 9.10 -1.66 36.67
N VAL A 91 9.78 -2.67 37.20
CA VAL A 91 9.23 -4.03 37.35
C VAL A 91 7.98 -4.00 38.26
N GLY A 92 6.92 -4.67 37.81
CA GLY A 92 5.59 -4.66 38.45
C GLY A 92 4.64 -3.60 37.90
N ASN A 93 5.10 -2.71 37.00
CA ASN A 93 4.18 -1.80 36.30
C ASN A 93 3.15 -2.60 35.48
N ARG A 94 1.91 -2.11 35.47
CA ARG A 94 0.78 -2.73 34.76
C ARG A 94 0.09 -1.74 33.83
N ALA A 95 -0.25 -2.22 32.63
CA ALA A 95 -1.07 -1.48 31.67
C ALA A 95 -2.35 -2.27 31.35
N PRO A 96 -3.54 -1.64 31.39
CA PRO A 96 -4.77 -2.29 30.94
C PRO A 96 -4.69 -2.69 29.47
N VAL A 97 -5.22 -3.86 29.13
CA VAL A 97 -5.24 -4.37 27.76
C VAL A 97 -6.62 -4.74 27.26
N THR A 98 -6.81 -4.64 25.96
CA THR A 98 -7.89 -5.32 25.22
C THR A 98 -7.25 -6.23 24.19
N ALA A 99 -7.58 -7.52 24.25
CA ALA A 99 -7.10 -8.54 23.33
C ALA A 99 -8.20 -8.97 22.36
N ARG A 100 -7.82 -9.26 21.11
CA ARG A 100 -8.67 -9.91 20.12
C ARG A 100 -7.90 -10.99 19.38
N PHE A 101 -8.45 -12.20 19.39
CA PHE A 101 -8.02 -13.34 18.61
C PHE A 101 -8.95 -13.54 17.41
N SER A 102 -8.45 -14.14 16.33
CA SER A 102 -9.23 -14.26 15.09
C SER A 102 -8.70 -15.35 14.17
N THR A 103 -9.51 -15.83 13.24
CA THR A 103 -9.01 -16.46 11.99
C THR A 103 -8.53 -15.36 11.02
N VAL A 104 -8.27 -15.65 9.73
CA VAL A 104 -7.82 -14.66 8.74
C VAL A 104 -8.75 -14.59 7.53
N GLY A 105 -8.92 -15.71 6.81
CA GLY A 105 -9.55 -15.74 5.49
C GLY A 105 -11.09 -15.80 5.54
N GLY A 106 -11.65 -16.28 6.64
CA GLY A 106 -13.10 -16.41 6.81
C GLY A 106 -13.83 -15.07 7.02
N GLU A 107 -15.12 -15.05 6.69
CA GLU A 107 -16.05 -13.97 7.06
C GLU A 107 -16.42 -14.05 8.55
N SER A 108 -17.06 -13.01 9.10
CA SER A 108 -17.48 -12.93 10.51
C SER A 108 -18.34 -14.11 10.98
N GLY A 109 -19.10 -14.74 10.08
CA GLY A 109 -19.90 -15.95 10.35
C GLY A 109 -19.20 -17.29 10.12
N SER A 110 -17.90 -17.31 9.80
CA SER A 110 -17.14 -18.56 9.59
C SER A 110 -16.82 -19.29 10.90
N ALA A 111 -16.39 -20.56 10.80
CA ALA A 111 -16.06 -21.38 11.97
C ALA A 111 -14.68 -21.07 12.56
N ASP A 112 -14.57 -21.03 13.89
CA ASP A 112 -13.34 -20.78 14.65
C ASP A 112 -12.25 -21.84 14.41
N THR A 113 -12.66 -23.07 14.08
CA THR A 113 -11.80 -24.24 13.89
C THR A 113 -11.32 -24.45 12.45
N ALA A 114 -11.54 -23.49 11.56
CA ALA A 114 -10.98 -23.53 10.20
C ALA A 114 -9.44 -23.63 10.22
N ARG A 115 -8.83 -24.35 9.28
CA ARG A 115 -7.36 -24.36 9.12
C ARG A 115 -6.93 -23.02 8.51
N ASP A 116 -6.31 -22.18 9.34
CA ASP A 116 -6.00 -20.79 9.01
C ASP A 116 -4.85 -20.30 9.93
N PRO A 117 -4.08 -19.25 9.63
CA PRO A 117 -3.37 -18.54 10.68
C PRO A 117 -4.39 -17.97 11.68
N ARG A 118 -3.94 -17.58 12.86
CA ARG A 118 -4.76 -16.85 13.81
C ARG A 118 -4.16 -15.49 14.12
N GLY A 119 -5.00 -14.46 14.13
CA GLY A 119 -4.61 -13.16 14.65
C GLY A 119 -4.51 -13.18 16.17
N PHE A 120 -3.53 -12.47 16.71
CA PHE A 120 -3.28 -12.27 18.14
C PHE A 120 -3.04 -10.78 18.36
N SER A 121 -4.10 -9.98 18.51
CA SER A 121 -3.98 -8.52 18.59
C SER A 121 -4.22 -8.01 20.00
N ILE A 122 -3.30 -7.23 20.55
CA ILE A 122 -3.39 -6.64 21.90
C ILE A 122 -3.26 -5.12 21.81
N LYS A 123 -4.16 -4.37 22.44
CA LYS A 123 -4.06 -2.93 22.66
C LYS A 123 -3.62 -2.71 24.10
N VAL A 124 -2.40 -2.26 24.29
CA VAL A 124 -1.81 -1.96 25.60
C VAL A 124 -1.95 -0.46 25.87
N ARG A 125 -2.72 -0.09 26.89
CA ARG A 125 -2.97 1.32 27.20
C ARG A 125 -1.94 1.81 28.21
N THR A 126 -0.89 2.42 27.70
CA THR A 126 0.21 2.94 28.51
C THR A 126 -0.05 4.38 28.95
N GLU A 127 0.78 4.88 29.86
CA GLU A 127 0.77 6.27 30.32
C GLU A 127 1.08 7.27 29.20
N GLU A 128 1.76 6.81 28.13
CA GLU A 128 2.18 7.63 26.99
C GLU A 128 1.40 7.34 25.71
N GLY A 129 0.29 6.62 25.80
CA GLY A 129 -0.57 6.32 24.66
C GLY A 129 -0.91 4.86 24.51
N ASN A 130 -1.74 4.57 23.51
CA ASN A 130 -2.04 3.20 23.13
C ASN A 130 -0.87 2.63 22.32
N TRP A 131 -0.39 1.46 22.73
CA TRP A 131 0.57 0.67 21.99
C TRP A 131 -0.10 -0.63 21.52
N ASP A 132 -0.20 -0.85 20.21
CA ASP A 132 -0.89 -2.01 19.67
C ASP A 132 0.10 -3.07 19.15
N TRP A 133 0.00 -4.28 19.70
CA TRP A 133 0.66 -5.48 19.22
C TRP A 133 -0.25 -6.21 18.26
N VAL A 134 -0.03 -6.05 16.95
CA VAL A 134 -0.89 -6.65 15.91
C VAL A 134 -0.22 -7.88 15.32
N PHE A 135 -0.29 -8.98 16.07
CA PHE A 135 0.50 -10.19 15.86
C PHE A 135 -0.33 -11.34 15.26
N ASN A 136 0.34 -12.45 14.92
CA ASN A 136 -0.27 -13.71 14.55
C ASN A 136 0.20 -14.85 15.47
N ASN A 137 -0.45 -16.01 15.42
CA ASN A 137 -0.05 -17.21 16.16
C ASN A 137 1.12 -17.98 15.51
N THR A 138 1.62 -17.52 14.38
CA THR A 138 2.78 -18.07 13.68
C THR A 138 3.91 -17.04 13.61
N PRO A 139 5.19 -17.47 13.70
CA PRO A 139 6.34 -16.57 13.77
C PRO A 139 6.77 -15.97 12.42
N VAL A 140 6.19 -16.43 11.31
CA VAL A 140 6.47 -15.95 9.95
C VAL A 140 5.16 -15.71 9.20
N PHE A 141 5.25 -15.08 8.04
CA PHE A 141 4.13 -14.83 7.14
C PHE A 141 4.38 -15.40 5.74
N PHE A 142 3.35 -15.36 4.88
CA PHE A 142 3.40 -15.95 3.53
C PHE A 142 4.16 -15.10 2.52
N ILE A 143 4.35 -13.80 2.79
CA ILE A 143 4.95 -12.86 1.85
C ILE A 143 5.99 -11.98 2.55
N ARG A 144 6.95 -11.52 1.76
CA ARG A 144 7.93 -10.48 2.12
C ARG A 144 7.83 -9.22 1.26
N ASP A 145 7.13 -9.29 0.12
CA ASP A 145 6.85 -8.13 -0.73
C ASP A 145 5.41 -7.65 -0.50
N PRO A 146 5.18 -6.41 -0.02
CA PRO A 146 3.85 -5.97 0.42
C PRO A 146 2.81 -5.88 -0.70
N ALA A 147 3.23 -5.58 -1.93
CA ALA A 147 2.33 -5.50 -3.08
C ALA A 147 1.59 -6.83 -3.34
N LYS A 148 2.14 -7.95 -2.87
CA LYS A 148 1.52 -9.27 -2.98
C LYS A 148 0.33 -9.47 -2.02
N PHE A 149 0.18 -8.65 -0.98
CA PHE A 149 -0.84 -8.87 0.06
C PHE A 149 -2.28 -8.95 -0.48
N PRO A 150 -2.79 -8.02 -1.32
CA PRO A 150 -4.15 -8.13 -1.83
C PRO A 150 -4.32 -9.39 -2.71
N HIS A 151 -3.34 -9.70 -3.56
CA HIS A 151 -3.37 -10.89 -4.42
C HIS A 151 -3.41 -12.19 -3.59
N PHE A 152 -2.57 -12.28 -2.56
CA PHE A 152 -2.58 -13.39 -1.63
C PHE A 152 -3.92 -13.51 -0.91
N ILE A 153 -4.44 -12.44 -0.32
CA ILE A 153 -5.71 -12.48 0.42
C ILE A 153 -6.88 -12.86 -0.48
N HIS A 154 -6.90 -12.43 -1.74
CA HIS A 154 -7.93 -12.87 -2.70
C HIS A 154 -7.96 -14.39 -2.86
N THR A 155 -6.81 -15.07 -2.81
CA THR A 155 -6.76 -16.54 -2.94
C THR A 155 -7.18 -17.27 -1.67
N GLN A 156 -7.20 -16.58 -0.53
CA GLN A 156 -7.72 -17.10 0.74
C GLN A 156 -9.24 -16.88 0.88
N LYS A 157 -9.81 -15.99 0.07
CA LYS A 157 -11.23 -15.61 0.06
C LYS A 157 -12.02 -16.52 -0.90
N ARG A 158 -13.19 -16.07 -1.33
CA ARG A 158 -14.08 -16.81 -2.22
C ARG A 158 -13.76 -16.50 -3.67
N ASP A 159 -13.90 -17.51 -4.53
CA ASP A 159 -13.83 -17.35 -5.97
C ASP A 159 -14.90 -16.33 -6.42
N PRO A 160 -14.54 -15.34 -7.25
CA PRO A 160 -15.45 -14.24 -7.60
C PRO A 160 -16.64 -14.66 -8.46
N GLN A 161 -16.58 -15.81 -9.14
CA GLN A 161 -17.69 -16.29 -9.97
C GLN A 161 -18.68 -17.15 -9.18
N THR A 162 -18.16 -18.10 -8.40
CA THR A 162 -18.94 -19.12 -7.70
C THR A 162 -19.24 -18.76 -6.26
N ASN A 163 -18.50 -17.80 -5.69
CA ASN A 163 -18.53 -17.45 -4.28
C ASN A 163 -18.20 -18.64 -3.35
N LEU A 164 -17.45 -19.63 -3.85
CA LEU A 164 -16.99 -20.80 -3.10
C LEU A 164 -15.50 -20.69 -2.74
N LYS A 165 -15.04 -21.52 -1.79
CA LYS A 165 -13.60 -21.74 -1.62
C LYS A 165 -13.08 -22.58 -2.79
N ASP A 166 -11.94 -22.19 -3.34
CA ASP A 166 -11.37 -22.82 -4.52
C ASP A 166 -9.91 -23.22 -4.25
N ALA A 167 -9.62 -24.51 -4.37
CA ALA A 167 -8.29 -25.07 -4.14
C ALA A 167 -7.30 -24.72 -5.27
N ASP A 168 -7.76 -24.55 -6.51
CA ASP A 168 -6.89 -24.10 -7.60
C ASP A 168 -6.43 -22.66 -7.33
N MET A 169 -7.32 -21.74 -6.95
CA MET A 169 -6.93 -20.36 -6.61
C MET A 169 -5.89 -20.33 -5.47
N PHE A 170 -6.13 -21.10 -4.41
CA PHE A 170 -5.25 -21.17 -3.24
C PHE A 170 -3.86 -21.69 -3.63
N TRP A 171 -3.79 -22.84 -4.31
CA TRP A 171 -2.52 -23.49 -4.61
C TRP A 171 -1.81 -22.93 -5.83
N ASP A 172 -2.51 -22.35 -6.81
CA ASP A 172 -1.87 -21.71 -7.95
C ASP A 172 -0.97 -20.56 -7.47
N TYR A 173 -1.52 -19.68 -6.62
CA TYR A 173 -0.76 -18.57 -6.07
C TYR A 173 0.44 -19.03 -5.24
N LEU A 174 0.25 -19.98 -4.32
CA LEU A 174 1.33 -20.47 -3.45
C LEU A 174 2.44 -21.16 -4.26
N SER A 175 2.07 -21.95 -5.28
CA SER A 175 3.03 -22.64 -6.15
C SER A 175 3.86 -21.68 -7.01
N GLN A 176 3.36 -20.47 -7.26
CA GLN A 176 4.06 -19.40 -7.97
C GLN A 176 4.78 -18.41 -7.04
N ASN A 177 4.56 -18.49 -5.73
CA ASN A 177 5.22 -17.66 -4.71
C ASN A 177 5.85 -18.55 -3.62
N PRO A 178 6.94 -19.28 -3.96
CA PRO A 178 7.50 -20.30 -3.09
C PRO A 178 8.12 -19.75 -1.80
N GLU A 179 8.34 -18.44 -1.67
CA GLU A 179 8.76 -17.81 -0.40
C GLU A 179 7.77 -18.09 0.75
N SER A 180 6.52 -18.40 0.40
CA SER A 180 5.45 -18.73 1.34
C SER A 180 5.62 -20.08 2.03
N ILE A 181 6.49 -20.96 1.52
CA ILE A 181 6.53 -22.38 1.88
C ILE A 181 6.75 -22.63 3.37
N HIS A 182 7.50 -21.78 4.06
CA HIS A 182 7.70 -21.89 5.50
C HIS A 182 6.37 -21.75 6.26
N GLN A 183 5.59 -20.73 5.92
CA GLN A 183 4.30 -20.50 6.54
C GLN A 183 3.26 -21.53 6.09
N VAL A 184 3.30 -21.99 4.84
CA VAL A 184 2.45 -23.11 4.37
C VAL A 184 2.70 -24.37 5.21
N MET A 185 3.96 -24.67 5.50
CA MET A 185 4.31 -25.82 6.34
C MET A 185 3.77 -25.69 7.77
N ILE A 186 3.78 -24.48 8.33
CA ILE A 186 3.21 -24.22 9.66
C ILE A 186 1.68 -24.34 9.63
N LEU A 187 1.03 -23.77 8.60
CA LEU A 187 -0.42 -23.78 8.42
C LEU A 187 -0.98 -25.19 8.25
N PHE A 188 -0.34 -26.04 7.45
CA PHE A 188 -0.80 -27.42 7.23
C PHE A 188 -0.31 -28.40 8.32
N GLY A 189 0.58 -27.95 9.20
CA GLY A 189 0.94 -28.66 10.42
C GLY A 189 -0.08 -28.48 11.55
N ASP A 190 0.31 -28.89 12.76
CA ASP A 190 -0.56 -28.84 13.95
C ASP A 190 -0.91 -27.41 14.39
N ARG A 191 -0.13 -26.39 13.99
CA ARG A 191 -0.40 -24.98 14.35
C ARG A 191 -1.55 -24.33 13.58
N GLY A 192 -2.02 -24.95 12.49
CA GLY A 192 -3.10 -24.40 11.67
C GLY A 192 -4.50 -24.49 12.30
N ILE A 193 -4.67 -25.31 13.34
CA ILE A 193 -5.94 -25.45 14.07
C ILE A 193 -5.64 -25.50 15.57
N PRO A 194 -5.34 -24.34 16.21
CA PRO A 194 -5.21 -24.29 17.66
C PRO A 194 -6.51 -24.74 18.33
N ASP A 195 -6.36 -25.32 19.52
CA ASP A 195 -7.46 -25.72 20.38
C ASP A 195 -8.06 -24.49 21.07
N GLY A 196 -9.02 -23.86 20.37
CA GLY A 196 -9.59 -22.58 20.80
C GLY A 196 -8.60 -21.41 20.75
N TYR A 197 -9.04 -20.23 21.17
CA TYR A 197 -8.21 -19.02 21.11
C TYR A 197 -7.21 -18.90 22.26
N ARG A 198 -7.47 -19.54 23.41
CA ARG A 198 -6.63 -19.38 24.62
C ARG A 198 -5.38 -20.26 24.65
N HIS A 199 -5.26 -21.24 23.76
CA HIS A 199 -4.13 -22.18 23.74
C HIS A 199 -3.08 -21.91 22.67
N GLN A 200 -3.11 -20.74 22.04
CA GLN A 200 -2.15 -20.35 21.01
C GLN A 200 -1.02 -19.46 21.53
N HIS A 201 0.09 -19.41 20.80
CA HIS A 201 1.13 -18.41 20.98
C HIS A 201 0.80 -17.14 20.18
N GLY A 202 1.51 -16.04 20.41
CA GLY A 202 1.48 -14.82 19.62
C GLY A 202 2.90 -14.39 19.23
N TYR A 203 3.08 -13.90 18.01
CA TYR A 203 4.37 -13.51 17.47
C TYR A 203 4.23 -12.23 16.65
N SER A 204 5.12 -11.28 16.93
CA SER A 204 5.28 -10.08 16.11
C SER A 204 5.47 -10.39 14.63
N GLY A 205 6.26 -11.43 14.32
CA GLY A 205 6.70 -11.77 12.98
C GLY A 205 7.68 -10.73 12.44
N HIS A 206 7.22 -9.49 12.36
CA HIS A 206 8.06 -8.35 12.01
C HIS A 206 9.13 -8.09 13.06
N THR A 207 10.26 -7.63 12.57
CA THR A 207 11.27 -6.99 13.39
C THR A 207 10.88 -5.53 13.65
N PHE A 208 10.97 -5.10 14.90
CA PHE A 208 10.83 -3.70 15.32
C PHE A 208 12.19 -3.14 15.73
N LYS A 209 12.29 -1.83 15.94
CA LYS A 209 13.45 -1.19 16.58
C LYS A 209 13.02 -0.70 17.96
N TRP A 210 13.69 -1.13 19.01
CA TRP A 210 13.48 -0.58 20.36
C TRP A 210 14.74 0.15 20.79
N TYR A 211 14.59 1.30 21.44
CA TYR A 211 15.72 2.12 21.84
C TYR A 211 15.62 2.56 23.29
N ASN A 212 16.79 2.67 23.93
CA ASN A 212 16.92 3.04 25.33
C ASN A 212 17.06 4.57 25.51
N GLU A 213 17.27 5.02 26.75
CA GLU A 213 17.43 6.45 27.07
C GLU A 213 18.67 7.10 26.44
N ASN A 214 19.70 6.31 26.13
CA ASN A 214 20.91 6.80 25.46
C ASN A 214 20.71 6.95 23.94
N GLY A 215 19.62 6.39 23.39
CA GLY A 215 19.35 6.35 21.96
C GLY A 215 19.99 5.18 21.22
N ASP A 216 20.62 4.25 21.95
CA ASP A 216 21.05 2.98 21.38
C ASP A 216 19.83 2.12 21.09
N PHE A 217 19.77 1.50 19.91
CA PHE A 217 18.65 0.65 19.52
C PHE A 217 19.06 -0.80 19.28
N HIS A 218 18.10 -1.67 19.52
CA HIS A 218 18.13 -3.09 19.17
C HIS A 218 17.00 -3.40 18.21
N TYR A 219 17.25 -4.32 17.29
CA TYR A 219 16.19 -4.97 16.54
C TYR A 219 15.50 -5.99 17.43
N VAL A 220 14.17 -5.99 17.46
CA VAL A 220 13.37 -6.77 18.41
C VAL A 220 12.27 -7.56 17.71
N GLN A 221 12.13 -8.84 18.05
CA GLN A 221 10.92 -9.63 17.81
C GLN A 221 10.26 -9.98 19.15
N VAL A 222 8.95 -9.76 19.25
CA VAL A 222 8.13 -10.04 20.46
C VAL A 222 7.43 -11.39 20.32
N HIS A 223 7.41 -12.16 21.41
CA HIS A 223 6.81 -13.49 21.51
C HIS A 223 5.94 -13.61 22.76
N CYS A 224 4.64 -13.87 22.58
CA CYS A 224 3.71 -14.20 23.65
C CYS A 224 3.54 -15.72 23.72
N ARG A 225 4.03 -16.36 24.76
CA ARG A 225 4.03 -17.82 24.93
C ARG A 225 2.99 -18.23 25.97
N LYS A 226 1.97 -18.94 25.53
CA LYS A 226 0.95 -19.54 26.40
C LYS A 226 1.60 -20.38 27.49
N GLN A 227 1.31 -20.05 28.75
CA GLN A 227 1.62 -20.91 29.88
C GLN A 227 0.88 -22.24 29.73
N GLY A 228 1.61 -23.37 29.87
CA GLY A 228 1.09 -24.69 29.55
C GLY A 228 1.26 -25.12 28.08
N GLY A 229 1.86 -24.27 27.25
CA GLY A 229 2.22 -24.61 25.87
C GLY A 229 1.08 -24.44 24.86
N PHE A 230 1.41 -24.73 23.59
CA PHE A 230 0.45 -24.71 22.49
C PHE A 230 -0.37 -25.99 22.45
N LYS A 231 -1.70 -25.88 22.29
CA LYS A 231 -2.58 -27.02 22.04
C LYS A 231 -3.26 -26.89 20.68
N PHE A 232 -3.58 -28.03 20.07
CA PHE A 232 -4.15 -28.10 18.72
C PHE A 232 -5.24 -29.15 18.62
N LEU A 233 -6.08 -29.00 17.60
CA LEU A 233 -7.05 -29.98 17.16
C LEU A 233 -6.55 -30.71 15.91
N THR A 234 -6.93 -31.98 15.75
CA THR A 234 -6.74 -32.67 14.47
C THR A 234 -7.70 -32.10 13.42
N GLN A 235 -7.44 -32.39 12.15
CA GLN A 235 -8.30 -31.95 11.06
C GLN A 235 -9.73 -32.48 11.23
N GLU A 236 -9.89 -33.74 11.65
CA GLU A 236 -11.18 -34.38 11.85
C GLU A 236 -11.98 -33.69 12.94
N LYS A 237 -11.34 -33.42 14.10
CA LYS A 237 -12.01 -32.74 15.21
C LYS A 237 -12.35 -31.29 14.86
N GLY A 238 -11.45 -30.61 14.13
CA GLY A 238 -11.70 -29.25 13.63
C GLY A 238 -12.93 -29.20 12.71
N VAL A 239 -13.07 -30.15 11.78
CA VAL A 239 -14.23 -30.26 10.88
C VAL A 239 -15.51 -30.61 11.64
N GLU A 240 -15.44 -31.53 12.60
CA GLU A 240 -16.58 -31.88 13.45
C GLU A 240 -17.11 -30.63 14.17
N LEU A 241 -16.23 -29.90 14.86
CA LEU A 241 -16.60 -28.68 15.58
C LEU A 241 -17.04 -27.57 14.64
N ALA A 242 -16.48 -27.46 13.43
CA ALA A 242 -16.95 -26.45 12.47
C ALA A 242 -18.42 -26.64 12.08
N GLY A 243 -18.94 -27.88 12.16
CA GLY A 243 -20.36 -28.18 11.95
C GLY A 243 -21.20 -28.13 13.23
N SER A 244 -20.70 -28.70 14.34
CA SER A 244 -21.48 -28.84 15.58
C SER A 244 -21.41 -27.62 16.51
N ASN A 245 -20.31 -26.88 16.48
CA ASN A 245 -20.09 -25.66 17.25
C ASN A 245 -19.10 -24.72 16.53
N PRO A 246 -19.55 -23.96 15.51
CA PRO A 246 -18.68 -23.05 14.75
C PRO A 246 -18.08 -21.92 15.61
N ASP A 247 -18.61 -21.71 16.82
CA ASP A 247 -18.20 -20.69 17.78
C ASP A 247 -17.33 -21.24 18.93
N TYR A 248 -16.80 -22.46 18.76
CA TYR A 248 -16.05 -23.17 19.80
C TYR A 248 -14.94 -22.34 20.46
N GLY A 249 -14.11 -21.65 19.69
CA GLY A 249 -12.98 -20.88 20.23
C GLY A 249 -13.45 -19.65 21.00
N THR A 250 -14.54 -19.02 20.53
CA THR A 250 -15.20 -17.90 21.17
C THR A 250 -15.81 -18.30 22.50
N GLN A 251 -16.58 -19.40 22.49
CA GLN A 251 -17.20 -19.97 23.69
C GLN A 251 -16.16 -20.40 24.72
N ASP A 252 -15.12 -21.14 24.31
CA ASP A 252 -14.06 -21.61 25.21
C ASP A 252 -13.34 -20.44 25.92
N LEU A 253 -13.01 -19.36 25.20
CA LEU A 253 -12.39 -18.19 25.81
C LEU A 253 -13.33 -17.51 26.82
N PHE A 254 -14.58 -17.27 26.42
CA PHE A 254 -15.56 -16.56 27.25
C PHE A 254 -15.85 -17.33 28.54
N GLU A 255 -16.19 -18.62 28.43
CA GLU A 255 -16.56 -19.45 29.57
C GLU A 255 -15.39 -19.67 30.53
N ALA A 256 -14.15 -19.78 30.02
CA ALA A 256 -12.98 -19.92 30.89
C ALA A 256 -12.84 -18.69 31.82
N ILE A 257 -12.97 -17.49 31.26
CA ILE A 257 -12.88 -16.25 32.04
C ILE A 257 -14.09 -16.10 32.97
N GLU A 258 -15.29 -16.45 32.53
CA GLU A 258 -16.50 -16.43 33.35
C GLU A 258 -16.39 -17.35 34.58
N LYS A 259 -15.74 -18.51 34.42
CA LYS A 259 -15.44 -19.47 35.50
C LYS A 259 -14.31 -18.98 36.44
N GLY A 260 -13.79 -17.77 36.24
CA GLY A 260 -12.69 -17.23 37.04
C GLY A 260 -11.32 -17.81 36.69
N GLU A 261 -11.14 -18.37 35.48
CA GLU A 261 -9.86 -18.87 34.98
C GLU A 261 -9.16 -17.81 34.11
N PRO A 262 -8.30 -16.94 34.67
CA PRO A 262 -7.59 -15.94 33.89
C PRO A 262 -6.61 -16.62 32.92
N GLN A 263 -6.56 -16.10 31.68
CA GLN A 263 -5.69 -16.63 30.64
C GLN A 263 -4.36 -15.88 30.63
N LYS A 264 -3.25 -16.62 30.73
CA LYS A 264 -1.90 -16.07 30.90
C LYS A 264 -0.93 -16.47 29.80
N TRP A 265 -0.10 -15.51 29.38
CA TRP A 265 1.04 -15.71 28.46
C TRP A 265 2.28 -15.04 29.02
N ASP A 266 3.40 -15.76 28.99
CA ASP A 266 4.72 -15.18 29.24
C ASP A 266 5.17 -14.42 27.99
N VAL A 267 5.58 -13.17 28.16
CA VAL A 267 6.01 -12.30 27.06
C VAL A 267 7.53 -12.24 27.05
N PHE A 268 8.10 -12.51 25.88
CA PHE A 268 9.53 -12.51 25.62
C PHE A 268 9.89 -11.62 24.45
N ILE A 269 11.17 -11.26 24.38
CA ILE A 269 11.79 -10.65 23.21
C ILE A 269 13.00 -11.46 22.74
N GLN A 270 13.25 -11.48 21.44
CA GLN A 270 14.59 -11.72 20.88
C GLN A 270 15.16 -10.36 20.48
N THR A 271 16.48 -10.20 20.62
CA THR A 271 17.17 -8.93 20.29
C THR A 271 18.38 -9.18 19.40
N MET A 272 18.61 -8.29 18.43
CA MET A 272 19.87 -8.19 17.67
C MET A 272 20.42 -6.76 17.77
N THR A 273 21.74 -6.63 17.94
CA THR A 273 22.41 -5.34 17.68
C THR A 273 22.44 -5.05 16.17
N PRO A 274 22.69 -3.80 15.76
CA PRO A 274 22.93 -3.43 14.36
C PRO A 274 23.96 -4.35 13.67
N GLU A 275 25.09 -4.61 14.32
CA GLU A 275 26.19 -5.42 13.79
C GLU A 275 25.80 -6.90 13.64
N GLN A 276 25.02 -7.42 14.60
CA GLN A 276 24.47 -8.77 14.52
C GLN A 276 23.49 -8.89 13.35
N ALA A 277 22.67 -7.88 13.09
CA ALA A 277 21.76 -7.88 11.96
C ALA A 277 22.49 -7.89 10.60
N GLU A 278 23.57 -7.12 10.43
CA GLU A 278 24.38 -7.09 9.19
C GLU A 278 25.12 -8.40 8.92
N SER A 279 25.46 -9.13 9.98
CA SER A 279 26.15 -10.42 9.90
C SER A 279 25.20 -11.63 9.87
N PHE A 280 23.90 -11.41 10.13
CA PHE A 280 22.92 -12.48 10.18
C PHE A 280 22.77 -13.17 8.81
N ARG A 281 22.50 -14.49 8.84
CA ARG A 281 22.41 -15.32 7.64
C ARG A 281 21.27 -14.88 6.71
N TYR A 282 20.16 -14.47 7.29
CA TYR A 282 18.96 -14.06 6.57
C TYR A 282 18.80 -12.54 6.66
N ASN A 283 18.00 -11.97 5.77
CA ASN A 283 17.60 -10.59 5.93
C ASN A 283 16.67 -10.48 7.15
N ILE A 284 17.03 -9.68 8.16
CA ILE A 284 16.21 -9.49 9.36
C ILE A 284 14.86 -8.81 9.07
N LEU A 285 14.72 -8.17 7.92
CA LEU A 285 13.50 -7.51 7.46
C LEU A 285 12.60 -8.45 6.63
N ASP A 286 13.02 -9.70 6.42
CA ASP A 286 12.24 -10.71 5.70
C ASP A 286 11.28 -11.43 6.64
N LEU A 287 10.01 -11.06 6.58
CA LEU A 287 8.91 -11.62 7.38
C LEU A 287 8.67 -13.13 7.17
N THR A 288 9.31 -13.75 6.18
CA THR A 288 9.24 -15.21 5.96
C THR A 288 10.27 -16.00 6.77
N LYS A 289 11.14 -15.32 7.55
CA LYS A 289 12.26 -15.92 8.29
C LYS A 289 12.11 -15.80 9.80
N ILE A 290 12.47 -16.86 10.52
CA ILE A 290 12.61 -16.84 11.98
C ILE A 290 14.04 -16.51 12.41
N TRP A 291 14.22 -16.05 13.64
CA TRP A 291 15.50 -15.99 14.32
C TRP A 291 15.68 -17.25 15.19
N PRO A 292 16.64 -18.14 14.90
CA PRO A 292 16.79 -19.37 15.67
C PRO A 292 17.04 -19.07 17.16
N HIS A 293 16.23 -19.67 18.03
CA HIS A 293 16.37 -19.45 19.49
C HIS A 293 17.74 -19.89 20.04
N LYS A 294 18.44 -20.79 19.33
CA LYS A 294 19.80 -21.21 19.69
C LYS A 294 20.80 -20.04 19.59
N ASP A 295 20.62 -19.20 18.57
CA ASP A 295 21.54 -18.10 18.27
C ASP A 295 21.09 -16.80 18.95
N TYR A 296 19.77 -16.60 19.04
CA TYR A 296 19.14 -15.45 19.67
C TYR A 296 18.09 -15.93 20.69
N PRO A 297 18.46 -16.18 21.95
CA PRO A 297 17.54 -16.74 22.94
C PRO A 297 16.43 -15.76 23.34
N LEU A 298 15.31 -16.32 23.82
CA LEU A 298 14.19 -15.56 24.35
C LEU A 298 14.56 -14.94 25.71
N GLN A 299 14.29 -13.64 25.84
CA GLN A 299 14.47 -12.86 27.07
C GLN A 299 13.10 -12.47 27.63
N PRO A 300 12.74 -12.84 28.87
CA PRO A 300 11.44 -12.51 29.43
C PRO A 300 11.32 -11.01 29.71
N ILE A 301 10.13 -10.44 29.49
CA ILE A 301 9.85 -9.01 29.74
C ILE A 301 8.62 -8.78 30.61
N GLY A 302 7.67 -9.70 30.60
CA GLY A 302 6.39 -9.50 31.28
C GLY A 302 5.43 -10.66 31.13
N THR A 303 4.23 -10.46 31.66
CA THR A 303 3.12 -11.42 31.59
C THR A 303 1.88 -10.71 31.08
N LEU A 304 1.23 -11.28 30.06
CA LEU A 304 -0.09 -10.86 29.60
C LEU A 304 -1.15 -11.70 30.33
N VAL A 305 -2.12 -11.05 30.95
CA VAL A 305 -3.24 -11.66 31.66
C VAL A 305 -4.56 -11.16 31.09
N LEU A 306 -5.48 -12.06 30.77
CA LEU A 306 -6.87 -11.76 30.40
C LEU A 306 -7.80 -12.35 31.46
N ASP A 307 -8.58 -11.49 32.11
CA ASP A 307 -9.34 -11.82 33.31
C ASP A 307 -10.78 -11.29 33.29
N ARG A 308 -11.20 -10.62 32.20
CA ARG A 308 -12.55 -10.06 32.10
C ARG A 308 -13.11 -10.15 30.69
N ASN A 309 -14.34 -10.65 30.57
CA ASN A 309 -15.08 -10.69 29.31
C ASN A 309 -15.58 -9.30 28.90
N PRO A 310 -15.84 -9.06 27.60
CA PRO A 310 -16.56 -7.86 27.17
C PRO A 310 -17.98 -7.86 27.75
N GLU A 311 -18.50 -6.69 28.09
CA GLU A 311 -19.91 -6.49 28.45
C GLU A 311 -20.78 -6.52 27.19
N ASN A 312 -20.28 -5.96 26.08
CA ASN A 312 -20.95 -6.01 24.79
C ASN A 312 -19.95 -6.29 23.66
N TYR A 313 -20.12 -7.44 23.00
CA TYR A 313 -19.24 -7.87 21.92
C TYR A 313 -19.12 -6.82 20.81
N PHE A 314 -20.23 -6.21 20.37
CA PHE A 314 -20.19 -5.25 19.27
C PHE A 314 -19.39 -3.99 19.65
N ASN A 315 -19.65 -3.44 20.84
CA ASN A 315 -19.00 -2.23 21.34
C ASN A 315 -17.50 -2.41 21.61
N GLU A 316 -17.10 -3.60 22.07
CA GLU A 316 -15.74 -3.81 22.58
C GLU A 316 -14.88 -4.69 21.68
N ILE A 317 -15.45 -5.69 21.00
CA ILE A 317 -14.69 -6.63 20.16
C ILE A 317 -14.89 -6.35 18.67
N GLU A 318 -16.11 -6.04 18.24
CA GLU A 318 -16.34 -5.69 16.85
C GLU A 318 -15.76 -4.30 16.55
N GLN A 319 -15.97 -3.30 17.41
CA GLN A 319 -15.49 -1.94 17.17
C GLN A 319 -14.02 -1.65 17.58
N VAL A 320 -13.30 -2.58 18.22
CA VAL A 320 -11.88 -2.34 18.53
C VAL A 320 -11.02 -2.27 17.26
N ALA A 321 -10.20 -1.23 17.17
CA ALA A 321 -9.32 -0.91 16.06
C ALA A 321 -7.86 -0.99 16.51
N PHE A 322 -7.15 -2.02 16.04
CA PHE A 322 -5.71 -2.21 16.28
C PHE A 322 -4.91 -1.63 15.11
N SER A 323 -3.76 -1.00 15.36
CA SER A 323 -2.87 -0.55 14.29
C SER A 323 -1.40 -0.72 14.67
N PRO A 324 -0.55 -1.37 13.84
CA PRO A 324 0.89 -1.41 14.12
C PRO A 324 1.57 -0.04 14.05
N SER A 325 0.86 1.01 13.59
CA SER A 325 1.30 2.40 13.67
C SER A 325 1.08 3.06 15.04
N HIS A 326 0.32 2.43 15.94
CA HIS A 326 0.16 2.91 17.31
C HIS A 326 1.34 2.43 18.14
N LEU A 327 2.40 3.23 18.14
CA LEU A 327 3.63 3.01 18.89
C LEU A 327 3.79 4.07 19.98
N VAL A 328 4.69 3.82 20.92
CA VAL A 328 5.01 4.70 22.04
C VAL A 328 6.50 5.04 22.03
N PRO A 329 6.93 6.13 22.69
CA PRO A 329 8.35 6.46 22.80
C PRO A 329 9.18 5.25 23.25
N GLY A 330 10.32 5.03 22.60
CA GLY A 330 11.17 3.84 22.81
C GLY A 330 10.90 2.68 21.85
N VAL A 331 9.85 2.75 21.02
CA VAL A 331 9.50 1.71 20.03
C VAL A 331 9.25 2.34 18.66
N GLU A 332 9.90 1.77 17.63
CA GLU A 332 9.82 2.22 16.25
C GLU A 332 9.61 1.06 15.27
N PRO A 333 9.00 1.32 14.10
CA PRO A 333 8.98 0.33 13.05
C PRO A 333 10.38 0.15 12.46
N SER A 334 10.74 -1.08 12.07
CA SER A 334 11.91 -1.31 11.22
C SER A 334 11.59 -0.99 9.76
N ALA A 335 12.59 -1.11 8.88
CA ALA A 335 12.41 -0.96 7.44
C ALA A 335 11.82 -2.22 6.74
N ASP A 336 11.23 -3.17 7.50
CA ASP A 336 10.47 -4.28 6.92
C ASP A 336 9.37 -3.74 5.99
N PRO A 337 9.41 -4.05 4.68
CA PRO A 337 8.52 -3.44 3.71
C PRO A 337 7.04 -3.84 3.92
N VAL A 338 6.79 -5.02 4.49
CA VAL A 338 5.44 -5.45 4.86
C VAL A 338 4.98 -4.68 6.09
N LEU A 339 5.83 -4.53 7.12
CA LEU A 339 5.51 -3.70 8.28
C LEU A 339 5.18 -2.27 7.87
N GLN A 340 6.05 -1.64 7.06
CA GLN A 340 5.89 -0.26 6.57
C GLN A 340 4.55 -0.06 5.84
N SER A 341 4.16 -1.03 5.01
CA SER A 341 2.86 -0.98 4.31
C SER A 341 1.66 -1.13 5.27
N ARG A 342 1.82 -1.95 6.33
CA ARG A 342 0.78 -2.11 7.36
C ARG A 342 0.57 -0.83 8.18
N LEU A 343 1.59 0.02 8.36
CA LEU A 343 1.44 1.29 9.09
C LEU A 343 0.39 2.21 8.45
N PHE A 344 0.21 2.13 7.13
CA PHE A 344 -0.83 2.85 6.39
C PHE A 344 -2.17 2.12 6.37
N SER A 345 -2.15 0.82 6.03
CA SER A 345 -3.37 0.04 5.75
C SER A 345 -4.37 0.01 6.92
N TYR A 346 -3.87 -0.13 8.15
CA TYR A 346 -4.74 -0.26 9.32
C TYR A 346 -5.54 1.01 9.63
N PRO A 347 -4.91 2.20 9.79
CA PRO A 347 -5.68 3.44 9.97
C PRO A 347 -6.65 3.72 8.83
N ASP A 348 -6.29 3.39 7.59
CA ASP A 348 -7.16 3.58 6.43
C ASP A 348 -8.42 2.70 6.49
N THR A 349 -8.26 1.39 6.70
CA THR A 349 -9.41 0.48 6.79
C THR A 349 -10.31 0.79 7.99
N HIS A 350 -9.77 1.30 9.10
CA HIS A 350 -10.58 1.75 10.25
C HIS A 350 -11.44 2.96 9.91
N ARG A 351 -10.94 3.91 9.10
CA ARG A 351 -11.76 5.04 8.63
C ARG A 351 -12.91 4.59 7.75
N HIS A 352 -12.70 3.57 6.92
CA HIS A 352 -13.78 2.98 6.13
C HIS A 352 -14.82 2.28 7.04
N ARG A 353 -14.36 1.51 8.02
CA ARG A 353 -15.22 0.66 8.85
C ARG A 353 -15.99 1.40 9.95
N LEU A 354 -15.33 2.34 10.61
CA LEU A 354 -15.79 2.99 11.84
C LEU A 354 -15.90 4.52 11.72
N GLY A 355 -15.55 5.09 10.57
CA GLY A 355 -15.51 6.53 10.34
C GLY A 355 -14.24 7.20 10.85
N VAL A 356 -14.11 8.49 10.56
CA VAL A 356 -12.86 9.25 10.79
C VAL A 356 -12.53 9.48 12.26
N ASN A 357 -13.52 9.38 13.16
CA ASN A 357 -13.37 9.59 14.61
C ASN A 357 -13.34 8.29 15.42
N TYR A 358 -12.97 7.16 14.81
CA TYR A 358 -12.98 5.83 15.47
C TYR A 358 -12.18 5.74 16.78
N GLN A 359 -11.20 6.64 16.99
CA GLN A 359 -10.41 6.75 18.22
C GLN A 359 -11.25 7.26 19.41
N GLN A 360 -12.41 7.89 19.16
CA GLN A 360 -13.32 8.37 20.20
C GLN A 360 -14.27 7.26 20.70
N ILE A 361 -14.36 6.13 19.98
CA ILE A 361 -15.12 4.96 20.44
C ILE A 361 -14.47 4.46 21.74
N PRO A 362 -15.23 4.19 22.82
CA PRO A 362 -14.67 3.92 24.15
C PRO A 362 -13.56 2.87 24.19
N VAL A 363 -13.72 1.75 23.47
CA VAL A 363 -12.69 0.70 23.43
C VAL A 363 -11.41 1.12 22.69
N ASN A 364 -11.45 2.15 21.86
CA ASN A 364 -10.27 2.66 21.14
C ASN A 364 -9.61 3.84 21.84
N ALA A 365 -10.33 4.54 22.71
CA ALA A 365 -9.84 5.72 23.37
C ALA A 365 -8.59 5.43 24.24
N PRO A 366 -7.57 6.31 24.21
CA PRO A 366 -6.46 6.22 25.15
C PRO A 366 -6.90 6.60 26.57
N LEU A 367 -6.18 6.10 27.56
CA LEU A 367 -6.39 6.51 28.97
C LEU A 367 -5.64 7.81 29.29
N CYS A 368 -4.62 8.16 28.51
CA CYS A 368 -3.88 9.40 28.66
C CYS A 368 -4.58 10.56 27.91
N PRO A 369 -4.32 11.82 28.32
CA PRO A 369 -4.94 12.99 27.69
C PRO A 369 -4.60 13.11 26.19
N VAL A 370 -5.59 13.43 25.37
CA VAL A 370 -5.41 13.77 23.95
C VAL A 370 -5.42 15.29 23.77
N ALA A 371 -4.31 15.84 23.31
CA ALA A 371 -4.16 17.26 23.02
C ALA A 371 -3.53 17.46 21.64
N ASN A 372 -4.38 17.62 20.62
CA ASN A 372 -3.97 17.79 19.22
C ASN A 372 -4.84 18.84 18.50
N PHE A 373 -4.53 19.08 17.22
CA PHE A 373 -5.21 20.10 16.41
C PHE A 373 -6.36 19.58 15.53
N GLN A 374 -6.69 18.29 15.62
CA GLN A 374 -7.75 17.66 14.81
C GLN A 374 -9.15 18.02 15.34
N ARG A 375 -10.11 18.29 14.44
CA ARG A 375 -11.49 18.71 14.77
C ARG A 375 -12.51 18.12 13.80
N ALA A 376 -13.78 18.10 14.23
CA ALA A 376 -14.94 17.76 13.41
C ALA A 376 -14.88 16.33 12.82
N GLY A 377 -15.45 16.13 11.63
CA GLY A 377 -15.59 14.81 10.99
C GLY A 377 -16.87 14.07 11.39
N PHE A 378 -17.20 13.02 10.63
CA PHE A 378 -18.39 12.19 10.85
C PHE A 378 -18.38 11.57 12.26
N MET A 379 -19.55 11.60 12.92
CA MET A 379 -19.78 11.07 14.29
C MET A 379 -18.78 11.57 15.35
N ASN A 380 -18.35 12.84 15.23
CA ASN A 380 -17.53 13.49 16.24
C ASN A 380 -18.34 13.81 17.51
N VAL A 381 -17.94 13.26 18.65
CA VAL A 381 -18.58 13.49 19.96
C VAL A 381 -17.68 14.27 20.92
N SER A 382 -16.39 14.41 20.62
CA SER A 382 -15.43 15.21 21.38
C SER A 382 -14.42 15.90 20.46
N SER A 383 -14.43 17.23 20.44
CA SER A 383 -13.51 18.05 19.62
C SER A 383 -12.64 19.00 20.44
N GLN A 384 -12.28 18.61 21.67
CA GLN A 384 -11.36 19.37 22.54
C GLN A 384 -11.83 20.82 22.84
N GLY A 385 -13.15 21.06 22.83
CA GLY A 385 -13.77 22.34 23.18
C GLY A 385 -13.35 23.52 22.29
N ALA A 386 -13.22 24.70 22.91
CA ALA A 386 -12.83 25.95 22.22
C ALA A 386 -11.31 26.09 21.99
N ARG A 387 -10.51 25.05 22.27
CA ARG A 387 -9.06 25.11 22.08
C ARG A 387 -8.74 25.40 20.60
N PRO A 388 -7.83 26.36 20.29
CA PRO A 388 -7.39 26.63 18.93
C PRO A 388 -6.95 25.34 18.21
N ASN A 389 -7.38 25.19 16.96
CA ASN A 389 -7.03 24.05 16.09
C ASN A 389 -5.75 24.30 15.29
N TYR A 390 -4.85 25.12 15.85
CA TYR A 390 -3.54 25.47 15.31
C TYR A 390 -2.60 25.81 16.48
N GLN A 391 -1.30 25.93 16.22
CA GLN A 391 -0.33 26.36 17.23
C GLN A 391 -0.60 27.82 17.63
N SER A 392 -1.10 28.03 18.84
CA SER A 392 -1.50 29.34 19.34
C SER A 392 -0.68 29.72 20.57
N SER A 393 -0.20 30.96 20.61
CA SER A 393 0.45 31.55 21.80
C SER A 393 -0.54 31.80 22.95
N LEU A 394 -1.84 31.85 22.68
CA LEU A 394 -2.89 32.06 23.68
C LEU A 394 -3.24 30.79 24.46
N ALA A 395 -2.91 29.61 23.92
CA ALA A 395 -3.15 28.31 24.55
C ALA A 395 -2.00 27.34 24.21
N PRO A 396 -0.79 27.59 24.72
CA PRO A 396 0.41 26.85 24.33
C PRO A 396 0.34 25.39 24.80
N LEU A 397 0.92 24.49 24.00
CA LEU A 397 1.16 23.08 24.33
C LEU A 397 2.61 22.87 24.77
N THR A 398 2.82 21.93 25.69
CA THR A 398 4.15 21.43 26.04
C THR A 398 4.55 20.32 25.08
N TYR A 399 5.76 20.41 24.52
CA TYR A 399 6.32 19.41 23.62
C TYR A 399 7.41 18.60 24.35
N LYS A 400 7.36 17.28 24.26
CA LYS A 400 8.47 16.42 24.69
C LYS A 400 9.53 16.40 23.58
N LYS A 401 10.79 16.67 23.91
CA LYS A 401 11.90 16.46 22.98
C LYS A 401 12.22 14.98 22.93
N GLU A 402 12.28 14.39 21.75
CA GLU A 402 12.79 13.03 21.60
C GLU A 402 14.32 13.02 21.77
N GLY A 403 14.83 11.89 22.29
CA GLY A 403 16.27 11.68 22.46
C GLY A 403 16.94 11.52 21.08
N ARG A 404 18.26 11.68 21.03
CA ARG A 404 19.02 11.46 19.79
C ARG A 404 19.01 9.97 19.46
N ILE A 405 18.34 9.58 18.38
CA ILE A 405 18.37 8.19 17.93
C ILE A 405 19.71 7.93 17.20
N SER A 406 20.27 6.73 17.38
CA SER A 406 21.53 6.32 16.78
C SER A 406 21.51 6.38 15.25
N LYS A 407 22.54 7.00 14.66
CA LYS A 407 22.61 7.26 13.22
C LYS A 407 22.92 6.04 12.34
N ARG A 408 23.29 4.87 12.89
CA ARG A 408 23.94 3.80 12.11
C ARG A 408 23.02 3.16 11.05
N HIS A 409 21.80 2.75 11.41
CA HIS A 409 20.85 2.12 10.48
C HIS A 409 19.61 2.99 10.20
N GLU A 410 19.72 4.28 10.48
CA GLU A 410 18.65 5.27 10.31
C GLU A 410 18.96 6.30 9.23
N ILE A 411 20.15 6.17 8.63
CA ILE A 411 20.53 6.90 7.42
C ILE A 411 20.24 5.98 6.23
N PHE A 412 19.35 6.44 5.36
CA PHE A 412 19.00 5.74 4.13
C PHE A 412 19.71 6.41 2.96
N GLU A 413 20.74 5.74 2.43
CA GLU A 413 21.47 6.16 1.23
C GLU A 413 21.27 5.12 0.13
N GLY A 414 20.72 5.53 -1.01
CA GLY A 414 20.44 4.63 -2.12
C GLY A 414 19.54 5.26 -3.18
N ALA A 415 19.46 4.61 -4.34
CA ALA A 415 18.51 4.99 -5.37
C ALA A 415 17.08 4.57 -4.97
N ALA A 416 16.09 5.39 -5.32
CA ALA A 416 14.70 4.95 -5.31
C ALA A 416 14.51 3.92 -6.43
N VAL A 417 14.31 2.65 -6.08
CA VAL A 417 14.19 1.54 -7.03
C VAL A 417 12.83 0.84 -6.90
N LEU A 418 12.42 0.21 -8.00
CA LEU A 418 11.39 -0.81 -7.97
C LEU A 418 12.09 -2.14 -7.78
N ASP A 419 11.88 -2.77 -6.64
CA ASP A 419 12.49 -4.06 -6.30
C ASP A 419 11.42 -5.13 -6.10
N LEU A 420 11.79 -6.37 -6.37
CA LEU A 420 10.99 -7.56 -6.11
C LEU A 420 11.93 -8.63 -5.58
N SER A 421 11.63 -9.15 -4.39
CA SER A 421 12.47 -10.18 -3.75
C SER A 421 12.65 -11.39 -4.66
N GLU A 422 13.89 -11.85 -4.78
CA GLU A 422 14.23 -13.06 -5.54
C GLU A 422 14.18 -14.32 -4.68
N LEU A 423 13.81 -15.44 -5.30
CA LEU A 423 13.81 -16.75 -4.66
C LEU A 423 15.21 -17.38 -4.71
N THR A 424 15.68 -17.89 -3.56
CA THR A 424 16.97 -18.58 -3.44
C THR A 424 16.87 -19.81 -2.54
N GLU A 425 17.94 -20.61 -2.47
CA GLU A 425 18.02 -21.77 -1.56
C GLU A 425 17.76 -21.40 -0.08
N LEU A 426 18.04 -20.16 0.36
CA LEU A 426 17.77 -19.72 1.73
C LEU A 426 16.28 -19.74 2.10
N ASP A 427 15.39 -19.74 1.12
CA ASP A 427 13.94 -19.85 1.34
C ASP A 427 13.51 -21.25 1.74
N PHE A 428 14.32 -22.27 1.47
CA PHE A 428 14.03 -23.67 1.75
C PHE A 428 14.76 -24.22 2.97
N GLU A 429 15.83 -23.55 3.44
CA GLU A 429 16.62 -24.03 4.58
C GLU A 429 15.84 -24.13 5.90
N GLN A 430 15.08 -23.09 6.27
CA GLN A 430 14.26 -23.10 7.49
C GLN A 430 13.06 -24.07 7.38
N PRO A 431 12.29 -24.10 6.27
CA PRO A 431 11.31 -25.16 6.02
C PRO A 431 11.88 -26.57 6.10
N ARG A 432 13.08 -26.80 5.54
CA ARG A 432 13.76 -28.09 5.59
C ARG A 432 14.15 -28.46 7.01
N ALA A 433 14.65 -27.50 7.79
CA ALA A 433 14.90 -27.71 9.21
C ALA A 433 13.62 -28.02 9.99
N LEU A 434 12.51 -27.35 9.67
CA LEU A 434 11.19 -27.64 10.25
C LEU A 434 10.77 -29.09 9.96
N TRP A 435 10.86 -29.53 8.70
CA TRP A 435 10.56 -30.92 8.31
C TRP A 435 11.48 -31.94 8.98
N GLN A 436 12.79 -31.77 8.83
CA GLN A 436 13.77 -32.80 9.18
C GLN A 436 14.10 -32.86 10.67
N LYS A 437 14.07 -31.72 11.37
CA LYS A 437 14.60 -31.60 12.74
C LYS A 437 13.55 -31.27 13.80
N VAL A 438 12.39 -30.73 13.40
CA VAL A 438 11.37 -30.25 14.34
C VAL A 438 10.11 -31.11 14.31
N MET A 439 9.62 -31.46 13.12
CA MET A 439 8.46 -32.35 12.98
C MET A 439 8.83 -33.79 13.32
N LYS A 440 8.10 -34.37 14.26
CA LYS A 440 8.12 -35.81 14.57
C LYS A 440 7.32 -36.58 13.52
N ASP A 441 7.51 -37.90 13.45
CA ASP A 441 6.90 -38.72 12.40
C ASP A 441 5.36 -38.66 12.40
N ASP A 442 4.72 -38.63 13.55
CA ASP A 442 3.27 -38.46 13.68
C ASP A 442 2.79 -37.09 13.14
N ALA A 443 3.55 -36.02 13.40
CA ALA A 443 3.28 -34.70 12.87
C ALA A 443 3.53 -34.62 11.36
N LYS A 444 4.54 -35.33 10.85
CA LYS A 444 4.82 -35.46 9.40
C LYS A 444 3.68 -36.18 8.69
N GLU A 445 3.15 -37.25 9.27
CA GLU A 445 2.00 -37.98 8.72
C GLU A 445 0.74 -37.10 8.67
N ARG A 446 0.43 -36.39 9.76
CA ARG A 446 -0.67 -35.42 9.77
C ARG A 446 -0.47 -34.33 8.71
N PHE A 447 0.73 -33.78 8.62
CA PHE A 447 1.07 -32.78 7.60
C PHE A 447 0.78 -33.27 6.18
N VAL A 448 1.32 -34.45 5.82
CA VAL A 448 1.12 -35.07 4.51
C VAL A 448 -0.36 -35.29 4.23
N LYS A 449 -1.11 -35.82 5.20
CA LYS A 449 -2.57 -36.04 5.09
C LYS A 449 -3.32 -34.73 4.85
N ASN A 450 -3.01 -33.68 5.61
CA ASN A 450 -3.67 -32.38 5.52
C ASN A 450 -3.40 -31.72 4.15
N VAL A 451 -2.14 -31.73 3.69
CA VAL A 451 -1.78 -31.18 2.37
C VAL A 451 -2.43 -32.00 1.27
N ALA A 452 -2.33 -33.33 1.30
CA ALA A 452 -2.92 -34.19 0.27
C ALA A 452 -4.44 -34.03 0.20
N GLY A 453 -5.13 -33.87 1.34
CA GLY A 453 -6.57 -33.62 1.38
C GLY A 453 -6.97 -32.29 0.72
N HIS A 454 -6.18 -31.22 0.92
CA HIS A 454 -6.50 -29.90 0.37
C HIS A 454 -5.99 -29.72 -1.08
N LEU A 455 -4.72 -30.03 -1.34
CA LEU A 455 -4.10 -29.97 -2.68
C LEU A 455 -4.71 -31.00 -3.63
N GLY A 456 -5.14 -32.16 -3.12
CA GLY A 456 -5.87 -33.16 -3.90
C GLY A 456 -7.15 -32.61 -4.53
N GLY A 457 -7.78 -31.61 -3.89
CA GLY A 457 -8.98 -30.92 -4.38
C GLY A 457 -8.73 -29.93 -5.54
N ALA A 458 -7.48 -29.55 -5.81
CA ALA A 458 -7.14 -28.75 -6.98
C ALA A 458 -7.46 -29.54 -8.27
N LYS A 459 -8.13 -28.93 -9.25
CA LYS A 459 -8.50 -29.60 -10.50
C LYS A 459 -7.32 -29.62 -11.47
N SER A 460 -6.45 -28.61 -11.42
CA SER A 460 -5.31 -28.52 -12.33
C SER A 460 -4.16 -29.46 -11.93
N ALA A 461 -3.82 -30.37 -12.84
CA ALA A 461 -2.64 -31.22 -12.71
C ALA A 461 -1.33 -30.40 -12.70
N GLU A 462 -1.30 -29.26 -13.41
CA GLU A 462 -0.12 -28.39 -13.44
C GLU A 462 0.11 -27.73 -12.08
N ILE A 463 -0.95 -27.23 -11.43
CA ILE A 463 -0.87 -26.65 -10.08
C ILE A 463 -0.34 -27.69 -9.09
N LYS A 464 -0.90 -28.92 -9.13
CA LYS A 464 -0.45 -30.04 -8.29
C LYS A 464 1.03 -30.33 -8.50
N ALA A 465 1.48 -30.48 -9.75
CA ALA A 465 2.87 -30.75 -10.07
C ALA A 465 3.82 -29.62 -9.64
N ARG A 466 3.42 -28.35 -9.86
CA ARG A 466 4.22 -27.18 -9.47
C ARG A 466 4.37 -27.08 -7.96
N GLN A 467 3.29 -27.25 -7.21
CA GLN A 467 3.34 -27.22 -5.75
C GLN A 467 4.16 -28.39 -5.17
N LEU A 468 4.03 -29.59 -5.74
CA LEU A 468 4.89 -30.72 -5.38
C LEU A 468 6.38 -30.41 -5.64
N SER A 469 6.69 -29.70 -6.72
CA SER A 469 8.08 -29.30 -7.03
C SER A 469 8.63 -28.31 -5.98
N VAL A 470 7.79 -27.41 -5.46
CA VAL A 470 8.14 -26.55 -4.32
C VAL A 470 8.39 -27.37 -3.06
N PHE A 471 7.55 -28.37 -2.75
CA PHE A 471 7.79 -29.28 -1.62
C PHE A 471 9.07 -30.09 -1.79
N ALA A 472 9.38 -30.54 -3.01
CA ALA A 472 10.59 -31.29 -3.32
C ALA A 472 11.87 -30.45 -3.14
N ALA A 473 11.79 -29.12 -3.32
CA ALA A 473 12.87 -28.20 -2.98
C ALA A 473 13.10 -28.07 -1.46
N VAL A 474 12.05 -28.25 -0.65
CA VAL A 474 12.23 -28.42 0.80
C VAL A 474 12.90 -29.77 1.08
N ASP A 475 12.28 -30.86 0.65
CA ASP A 475 12.75 -32.23 0.85
C ASP A 475 12.04 -33.19 -0.15
N GLN A 476 12.79 -34.07 -0.82
CA GLN A 476 12.22 -34.97 -1.82
C GLN A 476 11.26 -36.00 -1.19
N ASP A 477 11.58 -36.55 -0.01
CA ASP A 477 10.71 -37.51 0.69
C ASP A 477 9.39 -36.85 1.10
N LEU A 478 9.41 -35.59 1.51
CA LEU A 478 8.19 -34.82 1.77
C LEU A 478 7.27 -34.78 0.53
N SER A 479 7.81 -34.37 -0.63
CA SER A 479 7.06 -34.30 -1.87
C SER A 479 6.51 -35.67 -2.29
N ASP A 480 7.35 -36.70 -2.25
CA ASP A 480 6.98 -38.05 -2.70
C ASP A 480 5.88 -38.66 -1.83
N ARG A 481 5.89 -38.40 -0.51
CA ARG A 481 4.81 -38.80 0.39
C ARG A 481 3.49 -38.12 0.06
N ILE A 482 3.50 -36.82 -0.24
CA ILE A 482 2.29 -36.08 -0.65
C ILE A 482 1.79 -36.57 -2.00
N ALA A 483 2.68 -36.76 -2.98
CA ALA A 483 2.33 -37.27 -4.30
C ALA A 483 1.68 -38.66 -4.21
N LYS A 484 2.27 -39.57 -3.42
CA LYS A 484 1.72 -40.90 -3.13
C LYS A 484 0.34 -40.82 -2.48
N ALA A 485 0.15 -39.95 -1.49
CA ALA A 485 -1.13 -39.77 -0.80
C ALA A 485 -2.24 -39.23 -1.71
N MET A 486 -1.89 -38.44 -2.73
CA MET A 486 -2.84 -37.93 -3.73
C MET A 486 -3.02 -38.86 -4.93
N GLY A 487 -2.19 -39.91 -5.08
CA GLY A 487 -2.21 -40.80 -6.24
C GLY A 487 -1.71 -40.15 -7.53
N VAL A 488 -0.76 -39.21 -7.44
CA VAL A 488 -0.17 -38.52 -8.61
C VAL A 488 1.32 -38.84 -8.77
N PRO A 489 1.93 -38.65 -9.96
CA PRO A 489 3.35 -38.88 -10.17
C PRO A 489 4.24 -38.00 -9.28
N THR A 490 5.42 -38.51 -8.94
CA THR A 490 6.46 -37.72 -8.28
C THR A 490 7.07 -36.70 -9.25
N VAL A 491 7.67 -35.65 -8.69
CA VAL A 491 8.27 -34.55 -9.46
C VAL A 491 9.66 -34.23 -8.93
N LYS A 492 10.44 -33.51 -9.75
CA LYS A 492 11.76 -33.04 -9.36
C LYS A 492 11.68 -31.75 -8.53
N PRO A 493 12.69 -31.47 -7.67
CA PRO A 493 12.78 -30.22 -6.92
C PRO A 493 12.79 -28.99 -7.83
N LEU A 494 12.08 -27.95 -7.39
CA LEU A 494 12.14 -26.63 -8.02
C LEU A 494 13.60 -26.15 -8.01
N GLN A 495 14.10 -25.76 -9.19
CA GLN A 495 15.45 -25.22 -9.31
C GLN A 495 15.42 -23.74 -8.94
N VAL A 496 16.26 -23.35 -7.97
CA VAL A 496 16.36 -21.98 -7.47
C VAL A 496 17.80 -21.50 -7.47
N LYS A 497 18.00 -20.19 -7.34
CA LYS A 497 19.35 -19.63 -7.25
C LYS A 497 20.04 -20.14 -5.97
N PRO A 498 21.37 -20.34 -5.98
CA PRO A 498 22.09 -20.79 -4.80
C PRO A 498 22.00 -19.76 -3.67
N ALA A 499 22.20 -20.20 -2.42
CA ALA A 499 22.17 -19.32 -1.25
C ALA A 499 23.16 -18.13 -1.33
N SER A 500 24.27 -18.30 -2.06
CA SER A 500 25.25 -17.23 -2.29
C SER A 500 24.72 -16.07 -3.15
N ALA A 501 23.62 -16.27 -3.89
CA ALA A 501 22.97 -15.24 -4.68
C ALA A 501 21.98 -14.39 -3.86
N ALA A 502 21.65 -14.79 -2.62
CA ALA A 502 20.76 -14.03 -1.77
C ALA A 502 21.39 -12.69 -1.36
N LEU A 503 20.60 -11.63 -1.44
CA LEU A 503 20.99 -10.32 -0.92
C LEU A 503 21.10 -10.39 0.61
N LYS A 504 22.28 -10.04 1.13
CA LYS A 504 22.48 -9.88 2.57
C LYS A 504 21.90 -8.56 3.04
N PHE A 505 21.33 -8.57 4.24
CA PHE A 505 20.97 -7.33 4.89
C PHE A 505 22.22 -6.48 5.13
N LYS A 506 22.20 -5.26 4.62
CA LYS A 506 23.20 -4.23 4.91
C LYS A 506 22.43 -2.95 5.16
N ALA A 507 22.69 -2.31 6.30
CA ALA A 507 22.22 -0.96 6.46
C ALA A 507 23.03 -0.04 5.54
N GLY A 508 22.43 1.06 5.10
CA GLY A 508 23.11 2.11 4.33
C GLY A 508 24.15 2.85 5.18
N CYS A 509 25.20 2.16 5.63
CA CYS A 509 26.36 2.78 6.25
C CYS A 509 27.33 3.22 5.15
N ALA A 510 27.41 4.54 4.96
CA ALA A 510 28.42 5.20 4.14
C ALA A 510 29.81 4.70 4.54
N HIS A 511 30.46 3.88 3.71
CA HIS A 511 31.92 3.64 3.67
C HIS A 511 32.38 2.88 2.41
N THR A 512 31.77 3.13 1.25
CA THR A 512 32.42 2.80 -0.04
C THR A 512 31.96 3.77 -1.13
N PRO A 513 32.88 4.38 -1.90
CA PRO A 513 32.48 4.99 -3.17
C PRO A 513 32.00 3.84 -4.07
N PHE A 514 30.75 3.88 -4.49
CA PHE A 514 30.19 2.88 -5.39
C PHE A 514 30.98 2.89 -6.70
N CYS A 515 31.86 1.90 -6.87
CA CYS A 515 32.46 1.56 -8.14
C CYS A 515 31.36 1.06 -9.08
N ILE A 516 31.00 1.87 -10.08
CA ILE A 516 30.22 1.41 -11.24
C ILE A 516 31.16 0.57 -12.11
N ASN A 517 31.29 -0.72 -11.79
CA ASN A 517 31.89 -1.71 -12.67
C ASN A 517 30.87 -2.79 -12.98
N ASN A 518 30.17 -2.63 -14.12
CA ASN A 518 29.84 -3.68 -15.09
C ASN A 518 28.72 -3.21 -16.02
N ALA A 519 29.09 -2.36 -16.97
CA ALA A 519 28.33 -2.14 -18.20
C ALA A 519 29.29 -2.21 -19.41
N GLN A 520 30.16 -3.21 -19.44
CA GLN A 520 30.73 -3.68 -20.70
C GLN A 520 29.78 -4.74 -21.28
N ASN A 521 29.38 -4.54 -22.53
CA ASN A 521 28.58 -5.42 -23.40
C ASN A 521 27.13 -4.98 -23.66
N VAL A 522 26.95 -3.79 -24.23
CA VAL A 522 25.95 -3.61 -25.29
C VAL A 522 26.65 -2.96 -26.48
N ARG A 523 26.63 -3.68 -27.60
CA ARG A 523 27.29 -3.36 -28.86
C ARG A 523 26.78 -2.03 -29.44
N GLU A 524 27.66 -1.05 -29.53
CA GLU A 524 27.54 0.04 -30.49
C GLU A 524 27.79 -0.51 -31.89
N LYS A 525 26.75 -0.47 -32.74
CA LYS A 525 26.93 -0.56 -34.18
C LYS A 525 26.34 0.70 -34.81
N THR A 526 27.24 1.45 -35.42
CA THR A 526 27.07 2.32 -36.60
C THR A 526 26.15 3.54 -36.46
N LEU A 527 26.79 4.71 -36.36
CA LEU A 527 26.50 5.91 -37.17
C LEU A 527 27.71 6.85 -37.11
N THR A 528 28.79 6.43 -37.78
CA THR A 528 29.90 7.30 -38.19
C THR A 528 29.55 7.94 -39.53
N GLU A 529 29.72 9.26 -39.62
CA GLU A 529 30.27 10.05 -40.74
C GLU A 529 29.56 11.41 -40.92
N MET A 530 30.14 12.47 -40.33
CA MET A 530 30.13 13.83 -40.89
C MET A 530 31.47 14.51 -40.54
N PRO A 531 32.04 15.36 -41.44
CA PRO A 531 33.43 15.79 -41.38
C PRO A 531 33.70 16.79 -40.23
N PRO A 532 34.96 16.90 -39.76
CA PRO A 532 35.32 17.81 -38.69
C PRO A 532 35.29 19.26 -39.21
N LEU A 533 34.45 20.10 -38.63
CA LEU A 533 34.56 21.55 -38.80
C LEU A 533 35.69 22.05 -37.88
N GLY A 534 36.71 22.67 -38.50
CA GLY A 534 37.89 23.21 -37.83
C GLY A 534 37.62 24.31 -36.80
N PRO A 535 38.63 24.71 -36.02
CA PRO A 535 38.45 25.55 -34.84
C PRO A 535 38.16 26.99 -35.28
N LEU A 536 36.99 27.51 -34.91
CA LEU A 536 36.63 28.92 -35.08
C LEU A 536 36.51 29.60 -33.72
N GLY A 537 37.09 30.79 -33.66
CA GLY A 537 37.48 31.50 -32.44
C GLY A 537 36.34 31.83 -31.48
N ARG A 538 36.71 31.85 -30.20
CA ARG A 538 35.89 32.27 -29.07
C ARG A 538 35.39 33.72 -29.27
N ALA A 539 34.13 33.85 -29.70
CA ALA A 539 33.37 35.07 -29.47
C ALA A 539 32.63 34.89 -28.13
N LYS A 540 33.00 35.70 -27.13
CA LYS A 540 32.37 35.78 -25.81
C LYS A 540 30.93 36.29 -25.97
N ASP A 541 29.96 35.37 -25.99
CA ASP A 541 28.58 35.69 -25.62
C ASP A 541 28.53 35.73 -24.09
N PRO A 542 28.20 36.87 -23.47
CA PRO A 542 28.22 37.02 -22.01
C PRO A 542 27.27 36.08 -21.26
N PHE A 543 26.35 35.37 -21.95
CA PHE A 543 25.38 34.49 -21.31
C PHE A 543 25.65 32.98 -21.44
N HIS A 544 26.57 32.50 -22.29
CA HIS A 544 26.77 31.05 -22.55
C HIS A 544 25.46 30.26 -22.76
N VAL A 545 24.47 30.85 -23.43
CA VAL A 545 23.14 30.25 -23.67
C VAL A 545 22.88 30.03 -25.16
N VAL A 546 22.37 28.84 -25.50
CA VAL A 546 21.79 28.54 -26.82
C VAL A 546 20.28 28.75 -26.76
N LEU A 547 19.73 29.52 -27.71
CA LEU A 547 18.29 29.80 -27.81
C LEU A 547 17.65 28.90 -28.87
N GLY A 548 16.70 28.07 -28.48
CA GLY A 548 15.82 27.33 -29.38
C GLY A 548 14.46 27.99 -29.50
N TYR A 549 13.86 27.95 -30.68
CA TYR A 549 12.47 28.31 -30.92
C TYR A 549 11.82 27.15 -31.66
N SER A 550 10.62 26.77 -31.28
CA SER A 550 9.90 25.64 -31.88
C SER A 550 8.42 25.94 -32.03
N ASP A 551 7.82 25.37 -33.07
CA ASP A 551 6.38 25.46 -33.33
C ASP A 551 5.87 24.19 -34.02
N GLY A 552 4.58 23.90 -33.85
CA GLY A 552 3.84 22.85 -34.54
C GLY A 552 2.70 23.43 -35.38
N HIS A 553 2.51 22.90 -36.59
CA HIS A 553 1.42 23.33 -37.48
C HIS A 553 0.58 22.13 -37.91
N ALA A 554 -0.75 22.30 -37.94
CA ALA A 554 -1.68 21.31 -38.46
C ALA A 554 -2.72 21.95 -39.38
N ALA A 555 -2.84 21.41 -40.60
CA ALA A 555 -3.83 21.81 -41.60
C ALA A 555 -4.56 20.59 -42.18
N VAL A 556 -5.69 20.82 -42.84
CA VAL A 556 -6.42 19.79 -43.60
C VAL A 556 -6.52 20.23 -45.05
N SER A 557 -6.08 19.38 -45.98
CA SER A 557 -6.13 19.64 -47.42
C SER A 557 -6.51 18.35 -48.15
N ASN A 558 -7.51 18.41 -49.02
CA ASN A 558 -8.08 17.25 -49.74
C ASN A 558 -8.47 16.08 -48.83
N GLY A 559 -9.03 16.38 -47.65
CA GLY A 559 -9.45 15.36 -46.66
C GLY A 559 -8.32 14.68 -45.89
N ILE A 560 -7.06 15.02 -46.19
CA ILE A 560 -5.89 14.47 -45.49
C ILE A 560 -5.35 15.53 -44.54
N ARG A 561 -5.19 15.15 -43.27
CA ARG A 561 -4.50 15.99 -42.29
C ARG A 561 -3.02 16.06 -42.63
N LYS A 562 -2.49 17.26 -42.65
CA LYS A 562 -1.08 17.57 -42.83
C LYS A 562 -0.56 18.20 -41.55
N VAL A 563 0.50 17.63 -40.99
CA VAL A 563 1.06 18.11 -39.73
C VAL A 563 2.57 18.26 -39.91
N GLY A 564 3.08 19.42 -39.47
CA GLY A 564 4.47 19.80 -39.59
C GLY A 564 5.01 20.38 -38.29
N VAL A 565 6.33 20.33 -38.16
CA VAL A 565 7.09 20.85 -37.01
C VAL A 565 8.21 21.72 -37.55
N GLY A 566 8.42 22.87 -36.93
CA GLY A 566 9.51 23.79 -37.24
C GLY A 566 10.34 24.08 -36.01
N TYR A 567 11.66 24.19 -36.17
CA TYR A 567 12.51 24.74 -35.13
C TYR A 567 13.67 25.56 -35.69
N VAL A 568 14.16 26.50 -34.89
CA VAL A 568 15.37 27.27 -35.16
C VAL A 568 16.20 27.45 -33.88
N ILE A 569 17.51 27.23 -33.99
CA ILE A 569 18.50 27.40 -32.93
C ILE A 569 19.35 28.62 -33.25
N ARG A 570 19.51 29.52 -32.28
CA ARG A 570 20.24 30.79 -32.41
C ARG A 570 21.20 30.99 -31.23
N ALA A 571 22.27 31.73 -31.48
CA ALA A 571 23.09 32.36 -30.44
C ALA A 571 23.18 33.86 -30.78
N GLY A 572 22.65 34.71 -29.90
CA GLY A 572 22.37 36.11 -30.22
C GLY A 572 21.50 36.25 -31.48
N LYS A 573 21.94 37.09 -32.43
CA LYS A 573 21.25 37.32 -33.72
C LYS A 573 21.58 36.25 -34.78
N ARG A 574 22.55 35.37 -34.54
CA ARG A 574 23.00 34.37 -35.52
C ARG A 574 22.17 33.10 -35.44
N THR A 575 21.63 32.65 -36.57
CA THR A 575 21.03 31.32 -36.70
C THR A 575 22.13 30.26 -36.84
N LEU A 576 22.11 29.28 -35.94
CA LEU A 576 23.04 28.16 -35.89
C LEU A 576 22.50 26.92 -36.61
N SER A 577 21.19 26.69 -36.53
CA SER A 577 20.52 25.58 -37.21
C SER A 577 19.02 25.87 -37.32
N SER A 578 18.36 25.36 -38.36
CA SER A 578 16.91 25.39 -38.49
C SER A 578 16.45 24.19 -39.30
N SER A 579 15.25 23.71 -39.04
CA SER A 579 14.68 22.60 -39.81
C SER A 579 13.15 22.65 -39.84
N SER A 580 12.58 22.05 -40.89
CA SER A 580 11.15 21.78 -41.04
C SER A 580 10.94 20.28 -41.26
N VAL A 581 9.98 19.69 -40.56
CA VAL A 581 9.72 18.25 -40.58
C VAL A 581 8.22 17.98 -40.72
N GLY A 582 7.83 17.20 -41.73
CA GLY A 582 6.47 16.68 -41.85
C GLY A 582 6.29 15.41 -41.02
N ILE A 583 5.30 15.37 -40.12
CA ILE A 583 5.08 14.24 -39.20
C ILE A 583 3.92 13.32 -39.63
N GLY A 584 3.15 13.75 -40.63
CA GLY A 584 2.12 12.95 -41.30
C GLY A 584 0.73 13.00 -40.66
N PRO A 585 -0.26 12.32 -41.26
CA PRO A 585 -1.69 12.48 -40.93
C PRO A 585 -2.12 11.82 -39.62
N ARG A 586 -1.24 11.04 -38.99
CA ARG A 586 -1.53 10.23 -37.79
C ARG A 586 -1.04 10.88 -36.49
N ALA A 587 -0.84 12.20 -36.53
CA ALA A 587 -0.52 13.07 -35.42
C ALA A 587 -1.51 14.24 -35.38
N ASN A 588 -1.57 14.96 -34.27
CA ASN A 588 -2.30 16.22 -34.18
C ASN A 588 -1.37 17.40 -33.82
N ILE A 589 -1.96 18.59 -33.67
CA ILE A 589 -1.23 19.81 -33.32
C ILE A 589 -0.42 19.67 -32.03
N CYS A 590 -0.99 19.07 -30.99
CA CYS A 590 -0.29 18.88 -29.72
C CYS A 590 0.90 17.92 -29.85
N ASP A 591 0.80 16.88 -30.69
CA ASP A 591 1.92 15.98 -30.96
C ASP A 591 3.05 16.73 -31.70
N ALA A 592 2.71 17.68 -32.58
CA ALA A 592 3.64 18.51 -33.34
C ALA A 592 4.40 19.49 -32.44
N GLU A 593 3.69 20.18 -31.58
CA GLU A 593 4.22 21.18 -30.63
C GLU A 593 5.23 20.55 -29.67
N MET A 594 4.86 19.41 -29.09
CA MET A 594 5.71 18.65 -28.19
C MET A 594 6.94 18.07 -28.89
N LEU A 595 6.78 17.61 -30.13
CA LEU A 595 7.90 17.15 -30.95
C LEU A 595 8.82 18.32 -31.35
N GLY A 596 8.28 19.52 -31.56
CA GLY A 596 9.03 20.74 -31.82
C GLY A 596 9.98 21.08 -30.67
N ILE A 597 9.46 21.07 -29.44
CA ILE A 597 10.28 21.30 -28.23
C ILE A 597 11.40 20.25 -28.15
N LEU A 598 11.07 18.97 -28.37
CA LEU A 598 12.06 17.88 -28.34
C LEU A 598 13.15 18.05 -29.42
N LEU A 599 12.78 18.33 -30.67
CA LEU A 599 13.75 18.49 -31.76
C LEU A 599 14.64 19.72 -31.55
N ALA A 600 14.06 20.84 -31.11
CA ALA A 600 14.81 22.03 -30.73
C ALA A 600 15.80 21.72 -29.60
N PHE A 601 15.36 20.99 -28.57
CA PHE A 601 16.22 20.57 -27.47
C PHE A 601 17.37 19.69 -27.92
N MET A 602 17.10 18.62 -28.67
CA MET A 602 18.13 17.69 -29.12
C MET A 602 19.19 18.39 -29.97
N LYS A 603 18.77 19.34 -30.81
CA LYS A 603 19.72 20.13 -31.62
C LYS A 603 20.49 21.15 -30.78
N ALA A 604 19.83 21.84 -29.85
CA ALA A 604 20.47 22.76 -28.93
C ALA A 604 21.49 22.05 -28.03
N LYS A 605 21.16 20.85 -27.52
CA LYS A 605 22.06 19.97 -26.75
C LYS A 605 23.32 19.65 -27.53
N GLN A 606 23.17 19.17 -28.77
CA GLN A 606 24.30 18.85 -29.64
C GLN A 606 25.22 20.08 -29.87
N ILE A 607 24.62 21.25 -30.12
CA ILE A 607 25.37 22.49 -30.33
C ILE A 607 26.07 22.94 -29.04
N ALA A 608 25.38 22.85 -27.90
CA ALA A 608 25.91 23.24 -26.61
C ALA A 608 27.13 22.40 -26.21
N GLU A 609 27.04 21.08 -26.39
CA GLU A 609 28.13 20.14 -26.12
C GLU A 609 29.33 20.35 -27.06
N ASN A 610 29.08 20.64 -28.35
CA ASN A 610 30.16 20.82 -29.32
C ASN A 610 30.83 22.20 -29.27
N GLN A 611 30.08 23.25 -28.90
CA GLN A 611 30.56 24.64 -28.95
C GLN A 611 30.79 25.25 -27.56
N GLY A 612 30.63 24.47 -26.49
CA GLY A 612 30.96 24.88 -25.13
C GLY A 612 29.93 25.82 -24.48
N TYR A 613 28.66 25.73 -24.87
CA TYR A 613 27.59 26.45 -24.16
C TYR A 613 27.13 25.64 -22.95
N CYS A 614 26.87 26.31 -21.84
CA CYS A 614 26.40 25.65 -20.61
C CYS A 614 24.87 25.57 -20.56
N ASN A 615 24.16 26.49 -21.19
CA ASN A 615 22.73 26.67 -20.93
C ASN A 615 21.89 26.61 -22.19
N ILE A 616 20.67 26.08 -22.06
CA ILE A 616 19.70 25.96 -23.17
C ILE A 616 18.41 26.66 -22.75
N ARG A 617 17.88 27.54 -23.61
CA ARG A 617 16.55 28.11 -23.44
C ARG A 617 15.72 27.88 -24.69
N ILE A 618 14.53 27.29 -24.55
CA ILE A 618 13.62 26.97 -25.66
C ILE A 618 12.35 27.78 -25.50
N TYR A 619 11.94 28.45 -26.57
CA TYR A 619 10.67 29.17 -26.66
C TYR A 619 9.66 28.41 -27.51
N CYS A 620 8.43 28.32 -27.03
CA CYS A 620 7.29 27.69 -27.69
C CYS A 620 6.04 28.53 -27.40
N ASP A 621 5.11 28.64 -28.33
CA ASP A 621 3.89 29.44 -28.16
C ASP A 621 2.67 28.66 -27.66
N ASN A 622 2.88 27.40 -27.28
CA ASN A 622 1.86 26.52 -26.75
C ASN A 622 2.01 26.27 -25.24
N GLN A 623 1.19 26.94 -24.42
CA GLN A 623 1.21 26.79 -22.96
C GLN A 623 0.92 25.36 -22.49
N ALA A 624 0.11 24.60 -23.24
CA ALA A 624 -0.21 23.22 -22.88
C ALA A 624 1.00 22.30 -23.10
N ALA A 625 1.76 22.52 -24.18
CA ALA A 625 3.00 21.79 -24.44
C ALA A 625 4.06 22.07 -23.36
N VAL A 626 4.25 23.35 -22.98
CA VAL A 626 5.18 23.74 -21.90
C VAL A 626 4.82 23.08 -20.56
N LYS A 627 3.52 22.95 -20.23
CA LYS A 627 3.08 22.26 -19.01
C LYS A 627 3.25 20.74 -19.11
N ALA A 628 2.98 20.18 -20.28
CA ALA A 628 3.01 18.73 -20.50
C ALA A 628 4.44 18.17 -20.67
N ILE A 629 5.44 18.98 -21.02
CA ILE A 629 6.81 18.51 -21.24
C ILE A 629 7.47 17.94 -19.97
N ALA A 630 7.06 18.44 -18.80
CA ALA A 630 7.53 17.96 -17.49
C ALA A 630 6.63 16.87 -16.88
N ASP A 631 5.49 16.57 -17.50
CA ASP A 631 4.57 15.52 -17.03
C ASP A 631 4.92 14.17 -17.66
N LEU A 632 5.19 13.17 -16.83
CA LEU A 632 5.44 11.78 -17.27
C LEU A 632 4.19 10.89 -17.13
N SER A 633 3.07 11.44 -16.64
CA SER A 633 1.79 10.76 -16.54
C SER A 633 1.17 10.48 -17.92
N ARG A 634 0.08 9.70 -17.96
CA ARG A 634 -0.60 9.39 -19.22
C ARG A 634 -1.39 10.61 -19.73
N HIS A 635 -0.83 11.36 -20.66
CA HIS A 635 -1.48 12.52 -21.28
C HIS A 635 -1.41 12.49 -22.83
N PRO A 636 -2.24 13.26 -23.53
CA PRO A 636 -2.07 13.50 -24.97
C PRO A 636 -0.64 13.99 -25.26
N CYS A 637 0.01 13.46 -26.29
CA CYS A 637 1.36 13.90 -26.73
C CYS A 637 2.54 13.49 -25.83
N GLN A 638 2.34 12.52 -24.91
CA GLN A 638 3.35 11.96 -23.98
C GLN A 638 4.60 11.37 -24.65
N TYR A 639 4.53 11.01 -25.93
CA TYR A 639 5.68 10.39 -26.63
C TYR A 639 6.94 11.27 -26.55
N ALA A 640 6.80 12.56 -26.83
CA ALA A 640 7.94 13.47 -26.82
C ALA A 640 8.42 13.82 -25.40
N SER A 641 7.54 13.93 -24.41
CA SER A 641 7.95 14.18 -23.00
C SER A 641 8.77 13.02 -22.43
N ARG A 642 8.42 11.77 -22.77
CA ARG A 642 9.18 10.59 -22.33
C ARG A 642 10.57 10.46 -22.95
N ILE A 643 10.82 11.07 -24.10
CA ILE A 643 12.15 11.14 -24.71
C ILE A 643 12.91 12.36 -24.20
N PHE A 644 12.22 13.49 -24.08
CA PHE A 644 12.78 14.74 -23.60
C PHE A 644 13.32 14.62 -22.18
N ALA A 645 12.53 14.10 -21.23
CA ALA A 645 12.89 14.07 -19.81
C ALA A 645 14.23 13.37 -19.50
N PRO A 646 14.51 12.14 -19.99
CA PRO A 646 15.82 11.50 -19.73
C PRO A 646 16.96 12.22 -20.46
N ALA A 647 16.75 12.76 -21.65
CA ALA A 647 17.78 13.49 -22.39
C ALA A 647 18.11 14.85 -21.74
N ALA A 648 17.10 15.54 -21.20
CA ALA A 648 17.23 16.77 -20.43
C ALA A 648 17.97 16.52 -19.11
N LYS A 649 17.61 15.46 -18.39
CA LYS A 649 18.28 15.04 -17.16
C LYS A 649 19.77 14.76 -17.40
N ALA A 650 20.09 13.94 -18.43
CA ALA A 650 21.47 13.63 -18.77
C ALA A 650 22.29 14.88 -19.16
N PHE A 651 21.67 15.87 -19.81
CA PHE A 651 22.36 17.13 -20.13
C PHE A 651 22.70 17.94 -18.87
N ILE A 652 21.74 18.08 -17.95
CA ILE A 652 21.90 18.82 -16.68
C ILE A 652 22.94 18.14 -15.78
N GLU A 653 22.86 16.82 -15.64
CA GLU A 653 23.80 16.03 -14.80
C GLU A 653 25.24 16.07 -15.33
N GLY A 654 25.44 16.40 -16.61
CA GLY A 654 26.76 16.45 -17.22
C GLY A 654 27.68 17.57 -16.73
N HIS A 655 27.16 18.63 -16.10
CA HIS A 655 27.97 19.74 -15.54
C HIS A 655 27.15 20.64 -14.61
N LEU A 656 27.70 21.01 -13.45
CA LEU A 656 27.00 21.72 -12.34
C LEU A 656 26.38 23.08 -12.72
N GLU A 657 26.91 23.75 -13.76
CA GLU A 657 26.40 25.05 -14.22
C GLU A 657 25.33 24.97 -15.31
N ARG A 658 24.91 23.76 -15.73
CA ARG A 658 23.95 23.60 -16.83
C ARG A 658 22.51 23.70 -16.34
N PHE A 659 21.70 24.51 -17.04
CA PHE A 659 20.25 24.51 -16.87
C PHE A 659 19.52 24.53 -18.22
N ILE A 660 18.27 24.07 -18.18
CA ILE A 660 17.34 24.11 -19.30
C ILE A 660 16.14 24.95 -18.89
N HIS A 661 15.82 25.99 -19.66
CA HIS A 661 14.57 26.76 -19.52
C HIS A 661 13.67 26.50 -20.72
N ILE A 662 12.42 26.11 -20.48
CA ILE A 662 11.38 26.09 -21.50
C ILE A 662 10.40 27.20 -21.15
N THR A 663 10.23 28.15 -22.06
CA THR A 663 9.47 29.37 -21.82
C THR A 663 8.37 29.50 -22.87
N TRP A 664 7.16 29.81 -22.40
CA TRP A 664 6.10 30.18 -23.29
C TRP A 664 6.35 31.58 -23.88
N THR A 665 6.22 31.74 -25.19
CA THR A 665 6.27 33.04 -25.87
C THR A 665 4.99 33.24 -26.67
N PRO A 666 4.33 34.40 -26.65
CA PRO A 666 3.11 34.57 -27.43
C PRO A 666 3.42 34.58 -28.94
N GLY A 667 2.71 33.75 -29.70
CA GLY A 667 2.85 33.62 -31.16
C GLY A 667 2.49 34.91 -31.92
N HIS A 668 3.11 35.12 -33.09
CA HIS A 668 2.88 36.26 -34.00
C HIS A 668 3.08 37.67 -33.39
N ASN A 669 4.04 37.83 -32.49
CA ASN A 669 4.36 39.12 -31.86
C ASN A 669 5.69 39.74 -32.34
N GLY A 670 6.20 39.32 -33.51
CA GLY A 670 7.41 39.90 -34.10
C GLY A 670 8.72 39.40 -33.47
N VAL A 671 8.67 38.32 -32.69
CA VAL A 671 9.87 37.63 -32.20
C VAL A 671 10.43 36.81 -33.36
N GLU A 672 11.47 37.31 -34.02
CA GLU A 672 12.05 36.75 -35.24
C GLU A 672 12.30 35.22 -35.18
N GLY A 673 12.77 34.70 -34.04
CA GLY A 673 12.96 33.25 -33.85
C GLY A 673 11.66 32.45 -33.85
N ASN A 674 10.60 32.99 -33.25
CA ASN A 674 9.28 32.37 -33.22
C ASN A 674 8.59 32.44 -34.59
N GLU A 675 8.62 33.59 -35.25
CA GLU A 675 8.08 33.74 -36.62
C GLU A 675 8.78 32.79 -37.61
N THR A 676 10.08 32.57 -37.41
CA THR A 676 10.83 31.61 -38.21
C THR A 676 10.41 30.17 -37.92
N ALA A 677 10.19 29.81 -36.66
CA ALA A 677 9.72 28.48 -36.29
C ALA A 677 8.31 28.19 -36.85
N ASP A 678 7.39 29.15 -36.78
CA ASP A 678 6.04 29.04 -37.37
C ASP A 678 6.10 28.86 -38.89
N ARG A 679 6.87 29.69 -39.60
CA ARG A 679 7.04 29.52 -41.04
C ARG A 679 7.59 28.13 -41.40
N LEU A 680 8.56 27.64 -40.63
CA LEU A 680 9.13 26.30 -40.82
C LEU A 680 8.12 25.18 -40.51
N ALA A 681 7.27 25.35 -39.50
CA ALA A 681 6.22 24.38 -39.18
C ALA A 681 5.17 24.30 -40.31
N ASN A 682 4.77 25.46 -40.83
CA ASN A 682 3.92 25.59 -42.02
C ASN A 682 4.56 24.91 -43.25
N GLU A 683 5.85 25.11 -43.49
CA GLU A 683 6.59 24.46 -44.57
C GLU A 683 6.64 22.93 -44.38
N GLY A 684 6.92 22.46 -43.16
CA GLY A 684 6.94 21.04 -42.83
C GLY A 684 5.60 20.34 -43.09
N ALA A 685 4.49 21.04 -42.86
CA ALA A 685 3.15 20.53 -43.16
C ALA A 685 2.88 20.41 -44.68
N ARG A 686 3.64 21.10 -45.54
CA ARG A 686 3.50 20.99 -47.00
C ARG A 686 4.24 19.81 -47.60
N VAL A 687 5.19 19.21 -46.86
CA VAL A 687 5.99 18.06 -47.30
C VAL A 687 5.16 16.77 -47.24
N ILE A 688 5.19 15.96 -48.31
CA ILE A 688 4.45 14.68 -48.40
C ILE A 688 5.11 13.66 -47.45
N PRO A 689 4.39 13.05 -46.50
CA PRO A 689 5.00 12.47 -45.31
C PRO A 689 5.40 11.00 -45.47
N THR A 690 6.63 10.66 -45.08
CA THR A 690 6.91 9.38 -44.41
C THR A 690 6.39 9.50 -42.98
N PRO A 691 5.44 8.67 -42.50
CA PRO A 691 4.90 8.81 -41.16
C PRO A 691 6.00 8.57 -40.10
N ILE A 692 6.30 9.57 -39.28
CA ILE A 692 7.21 9.42 -38.12
C ILE A 692 6.51 8.59 -37.02
N PHE A 693 5.19 8.69 -36.94
CA PHE A 693 4.37 7.93 -36.00
C PHE A 693 3.53 6.88 -36.71
N ASN A 694 3.55 5.65 -36.21
CA ASN A 694 2.62 4.62 -36.67
C ASN A 694 1.16 5.02 -36.35
N ARG A 695 0.85 5.43 -35.10
CA ARG A 695 -0.38 6.08 -34.60
C ARG A 695 -0.08 6.75 -33.26
N THR A 696 -0.41 8.03 -33.05
CA THR A 696 -0.30 8.64 -31.70
C THR A 696 -1.53 8.30 -30.85
N ILE A 697 -1.38 8.32 -29.51
CA ILE A 697 -2.52 8.17 -28.58
C ILE A 697 -3.56 9.24 -28.86
N THR A 698 -3.11 10.45 -29.16
CA THR A 698 -3.96 11.59 -29.44
C THR A 698 -4.79 11.37 -30.70
N TRP A 699 -4.17 10.86 -31.77
CA TRP A 699 -4.87 10.45 -32.98
C TRP A 699 -5.85 9.30 -32.72
N ALA A 700 -5.46 8.28 -31.95
CA ALA A 700 -6.33 7.15 -31.64
C ALA A 700 -7.59 7.58 -30.85
N ARG A 701 -7.44 8.48 -29.87
CA ARG A 701 -8.56 9.06 -29.11
C ARG A 701 -9.50 9.86 -30.02
N GLU A 702 -8.93 10.63 -30.94
CA GLU A 702 -9.73 11.38 -31.90
C GLU A 702 -10.50 10.46 -32.84
N GLN A 703 -9.88 9.41 -33.38
CA GLN A 703 -10.58 8.44 -34.23
C GLN A 703 -11.68 7.69 -33.47
N ALA A 704 -11.45 7.34 -32.21
CA ALA A 704 -12.48 6.75 -31.35
C ALA A 704 -13.66 7.73 -31.15
N THR A 705 -13.36 9.00 -30.87
CA THR A 705 -14.38 10.05 -30.71
C THR A 705 -15.19 10.26 -31.98
N LEU A 706 -14.52 10.36 -33.14
CA LEU A 706 -15.19 10.51 -34.44
C LEU A 706 -16.08 9.30 -34.76
N LYS A 707 -15.60 8.07 -34.50
CA LYS A 707 -16.43 6.87 -34.65
C LYS A 707 -17.65 6.92 -33.75
N THR A 708 -17.49 7.26 -32.47
CA THR A 708 -18.61 7.39 -31.53
C THR A 708 -19.60 8.47 -31.96
N VAL A 709 -19.12 9.63 -32.41
CA VAL A 709 -19.99 10.72 -32.91
C VAL A 709 -20.70 10.32 -34.19
N CYS A 710 -20.05 9.62 -35.12
CA CYS A 710 -20.69 9.10 -36.33
C CYS A 710 -21.74 8.04 -36.00
N SER A 711 -21.44 7.10 -35.10
CA SER A 711 -22.42 6.11 -34.60
C SER A 711 -23.59 6.79 -33.91
N TRP A 712 -23.33 7.81 -33.09
CA TRP A 712 -24.37 8.60 -32.43
C TRP A 712 -25.23 9.38 -33.43
N LYS A 713 -24.62 10.06 -34.42
CA LYS A 713 -25.35 10.77 -35.48
C LYS A 713 -26.19 9.81 -36.32
N LYS A 714 -25.66 8.63 -36.64
CA LYS A 714 -26.40 7.57 -37.35
C LYS A 714 -27.60 7.11 -36.53
N ALA A 715 -27.42 6.79 -35.25
CA ALA A 715 -28.52 6.45 -34.33
C ALA A 715 -29.56 7.58 -34.20
N TRP A 716 -29.11 8.84 -34.10
CA TRP A 716 -29.96 10.03 -34.07
C TRP A 716 -30.76 10.24 -35.38
N HIS A 717 -30.21 9.78 -36.50
CA HIS A 717 -30.87 9.87 -37.79
C HIS A 717 -31.82 8.70 -38.08
N GLU A 718 -31.52 7.50 -37.59
CA GLU A 718 -32.28 6.26 -37.84
C GLU A 718 -33.46 6.06 -36.87
N HIS A 719 -33.44 6.65 -35.67
CA HIS A 719 -34.56 6.56 -34.73
C HIS A 719 -35.47 7.81 -34.79
N SER A 720 -36.51 7.77 -35.62
CA SER A 720 -37.53 8.82 -35.74
C SER A 720 -38.26 9.11 -34.41
N GLU A 721 -38.40 8.11 -33.54
CA GLU A 721 -39.07 8.24 -32.24
C GLU A 721 -38.28 9.09 -31.23
N SER A 722 -36.95 9.15 -31.35
CA SER A 722 -36.12 10.00 -30.47
C SER A 722 -36.22 11.50 -30.77
N ARG A 723 -36.83 11.86 -31.92
CA ARG A 723 -37.08 13.25 -32.30
C ARG A 723 -38.43 13.79 -31.81
N VAL A 724 -39.36 12.92 -31.38
CA VAL A 724 -40.77 13.29 -31.17
C VAL A 724 -41.16 13.39 -29.68
N ASN A 725 -40.32 12.94 -28.74
CA ASN A 725 -40.62 12.99 -27.29
C ASN A 725 -39.56 13.72 -26.44
N SER A 726 -39.12 14.91 -26.88
CA SER A 726 -38.22 15.76 -26.08
C SER A 726 -38.97 16.59 -25.00
N LYS A 727 -39.74 15.91 -24.14
CA LYS A 727 -40.11 16.45 -22.81
C LYS A 727 -39.28 15.86 -21.66
N TYR A 728 -38.42 14.87 -21.94
CA TYR A 728 -37.34 14.51 -21.04
C TYR A 728 -36.06 15.23 -21.46
N TYR A 729 -35.96 16.46 -20.99
CA TYR A 729 -34.73 17.24 -20.96
C TYR A 729 -33.72 16.43 -20.14
N ILE A 730 -32.84 15.67 -20.80
CA ILE A 730 -31.62 15.19 -20.15
C ILE A 730 -30.84 16.49 -19.84
N PRO A 731 -30.65 16.86 -18.56
CA PRO A 731 -29.90 18.06 -18.25
C PRO A 731 -28.53 17.91 -18.89
N ARG A 732 -28.05 18.96 -19.60
CA ARG A 732 -26.61 19.09 -19.83
C ARG A 732 -25.96 18.88 -18.45
N PRO A 733 -24.95 18.00 -18.32
CA PRO A 733 -24.14 18.00 -17.13
C PRO A 733 -23.74 19.46 -16.88
N PRO A 734 -23.90 20.00 -15.67
CA PRO A 734 -23.51 21.38 -15.41
C PRO A 734 -22.09 21.54 -15.92
N ALA A 735 -21.92 22.44 -16.89
CA ALA A 735 -20.59 22.85 -17.29
C ALA A 735 -19.90 23.29 -16.00
N LEU A 736 -18.75 22.68 -15.69
CA LEU A 736 -17.84 23.21 -14.70
C LEU A 736 -17.49 24.64 -15.14
N LYS A 737 -18.27 25.62 -14.68
CA LYS A 737 -17.89 27.02 -14.71
C LYS A 737 -16.77 27.15 -13.70
N LEU A 738 -15.54 27.06 -14.19
CA LEU A 738 -14.42 27.68 -13.49
C LEU A 738 -14.75 29.17 -13.42
N HIS A 739 -15.13 29.63 -12.23
CA HIS A 739 -15.10 31.06 -11.93
C HIS A 739 -13.62 31.49 -12.04
N PRO A 740 -13.28 32.47 -12.89
CA PRO A 740 -11.96 33.06 -12.86
C PRO A 740 -11.87 33.88 -11.56
N ILE A 741 -11.29 33.30 -10.52
CA ILE A 741 -10.60 34.11 -9.51
C ILE A 741 -9.28 34.48 -10.16
N PHE A 742 -9.25 35.54 -10.97
CA PHE A 742 -8.13 36.45 -11.08
C PHE A 742 -8.65 37.72 -11.74
N ASN A 743 -8.99 38.68 -10.89
CA ASN A 743 -8.99 40.08 -11.24
C ASN A 743 -7.59 40.43 -11.77
N THR A 744 -7.54 40.86 -13.03
CA THR A 744 -6.36 41.46 -13.62
C THR A 744 -6.16 42.84 -12.99
N SER A 745 -5.31 42.91 -11.97
CA SER A 745 -4.68 44.16 -11.56
C SER A 745 -3.27 43.90 -11.05
N ASN A 746 -2.31 44.13 -11.95
CA ASN A 746 -0.91 44.50 -11.72
C ASN A 746 0.00 43.60 -10.86
N LEU A 747 0.95 42.96 -11.58
CA LEU A 747 2.41 42.82 -11.34
C LEU A 747 2.93 41.37 -11.38
N GLY A 748 3.74 41.08 -12.42
CA GLY A 748 4.67 39.95 -12.52
C GLY A 748 4.15 38.69 -13.20
N ARG A 749 4.29 38.57 -14.54
CA ARG A 749 4.02 37.33 -15.29
C ARG A 749 5.30 36.77 -15.89
N ASP A 750 6.01 35.95 -15.13
CA ASP A 750 6.96 34.96 -15.65
C ASP A 750 6.47 33.59 -15.20
N LEU A 751 5.98 32.78 -16.14
CA LEU A 751 5.66 31.37 -15.88
C LEU A 751 6.91 30.58 -16.28
N GLU A 752 7.84 30.49 -15.33
CA GLU A 752 9.16 29.89 -15.52
C GLU A 752 9.17 28.47 -14.93
N CYS A 753 9.46 27.46 -15.76
CA CYS A 753 9.79 26.12 -15.25
C CYS A 753 11.32 26.02 -15.21
N ARG A 754 11.88 26.10 -14.01
CA ARG A 754 13.32 25.94 -13.76
C ARG A 754 13.57 24.54 -13.21
N LEU A 755 14.22 23.69 -13.99
CA LEU A 755 14.82 22.47 -13.46
C LEU A 755 16.16 22.86 -12.85
N VAL A 756 16.21 22.90 -11.53
CA VAL A 756 17.42 23.08 -10.72
C VAL A 756 17.69 21.78 -9.99
N GLN A 757 18.96 21.56 -9.65
CA GLN A 757 19.46 20.38 -8.97
C GLN A 757 18.75 20.10 -7.64
#